data_AF-A0A5C5URZ8-F1
#
_entry.id   AF-A0A5C5URZ8-F1
#
_cell.length_a   1.000
_cell.length_b   1.000
_cell.length_c   1.000
_cell.angle_alpha   90.00
_cell.angle_beta   90.00
_cell.angle_gamma   90.00
#
_symmetry.space_group_name_H-M   'P 1'
#
loop_
_entity.id
_entity.type
_entity.pdbx_description
1 polymer ?
#
loop_
_entity_poly.entity_id
_entity_poly.type
_entity_poly.pdbx_seq_one_letter_code
_entity_poly.pdbx_strand_id
1 'polypeptide(L)'
;MDNGINRRRALVEEALMMGGLRAFEKLQSAFAGASDEQRKALAQIVPPETLFTYEGPTPRACYLLLASESPGAAAEQLVRNGPFHGDYSRLLLGAVGRTPEWICAFVAALPNDFIGWGLQREVLRQSKVKCSSVSYLRAFVSNGNRCTYYVDRPVESLCDFFRNDPGLLNHELIVALSTPGIVDEITRFPEKLDTWVQAIVQLASEDPQLRNRVLDATLKGLFRGVSKMDSALHIAVHEALDPTAEEVAARVREYCLLMSQGLHGCIELGQTMLRRNLGACPSESLLAASHDVFELGEALLMRRQLGLLREWALITPTRTQKICSVMRKLAKRAPHDVRDYIDRVDGPCANEPAGEKLRIPTPKAKFGTIMYEHTAPLPSIEERQFATFVSHIFGQFASGTELQCVIDYLGSRPGYEIPAELAAKARAFPLYEDSAAPRVQLARLLRSCDDPENQFAVKQAYGRLHYDDYQWEYIETNAPIGVLGALFQHVWEVQHQGVSYRTVTPFPRQHRAWELDDFRPEKLNFSQLDTISTGLVWRGIGDAPVPATAPIEERIFDTLGMFNEYQDRALEALISRDAEIAMDWAAWLLQHNLDTLAALAHPAALVSGMSVNAFGLQPVLQALATVRRPLVAPEYSLLALTSCALHQRHRYASAQTLAAWALSGVFKADFFADQVATLWSLGLIRPARLAATLADAAQINAISGYRILQAVERILNDCEDIGESETLLRFAAMLSLDYGTPISLPDTIVNVVDPPRAISVLAAVIPRETKLARAAAAQAQ
;
A
#
# COMPACT_ATOMS: atom_id res chain seq x y z
N MET A 1 -55.42 25.12 20.73
CA MET A 1 -54.07 24.89 20.14
C MET A 1 -54.01 25.21 18.64
N ASP A 2 -55.13 25.53 17.97
CA ASP A 2 -55.20 25.69 16.51
C ASP A 2 -54.69 27.03 15.92
N ASN A 3 -54.56 28.10 16.71
CA ASN A 3 -54.09 29.39 16.18
C ASN A 3 -52.61 29.36 15.76
N GLY A 4 -51.83 28.41 16.28
CA GLY A 4 -50.41 28.27 15.95
C GLY A 4 -50.17 27.65 14.58
N ILE A 5 -50.89 26.58 14.21
CA ILE A 5 -50.69 25.87 12.94
C ILE A 5 -51.20 26.69 11.76
N ASN A 6 -52.36 27.35 11.88
CA ASN A 6 -52.92 28.17 10.80
C ASN A 6 -52.04 29.39 10.49
N ARG A 7 -51.43 30.00 11.51
CA ARG A 7 -50.45 31.08 11.32
C ARG A 7 -49.17 30.58 10.63
N ARG A 8 -48.70 29.37 10.95
CA ARG A 8 -47.55 28.74 10.27
C ARG A 8 -47.87 28.39 8.82
N ARG A 9 -49.09 27.92 8.52
CA ARG A 9 -49.56 27.64 7.16
C ARG A 9 -49.55 28.90 6.29
N ALA A 10 -50.09 30.01 6.79
CA ALA A 10 -50.06 31.29 6.08
C ALA A 10 -48.62 31.76 5.76
N LEU A 11 -47.67 31.54 6.68
CA LEU A 11 -46.25 31.86 6.43
C LEU A 11 -45.62 30.98 5.34
N VAL A 12 -46.03 29.72 5.22
CA VAL A 12 -45.59 28.83 4.13
C VAL A 12 -46.18 29.29 2.80
N GLU A 13 -47.47 29.62 2.76
CA GLU A 13 -48.13 30.16 1.57
C GLU A 13 -47.50 31.49 1.11
N GLU A 14 -47.23 32.41 2.04
CA GLU A 14 -46.49 33.65 1.76
C GLU A 14 -45.08 33.36 1.19
N ALA A 15 -44.37 32.37 1.73
CA ALA A 15 -43.04 32.00 1.26
C ALA A 15 -43.05 31.38 -0.15
N LEU A 16 -44.10 30.66 -0.51
CA LEU A 16 -44.27 30.06 -1.85
C LEU A 16 -44.48 31.12 -2.93
N MET A 17 -45.14 32.23 -2.59
CA MET A 17 -45.40 33.36 -3.49
C MET A 17 -44.19 34.30 -3.64
N MET A 18 -43.08 34.05 -2.95
CA MET A 18 -41.87 34.89 -2.94
C MET A 18 -40.63 34.11 -3.36
N GLY A 19 -39.64 34.77 -3.98
CA GLY A 19 -38.34 34.16 -4.33
C GLY A 19 -37.18 34.61 -3.43
N GLY A 20 -36.08 33.86 -3.45
CA GLY A 20 -34.81 34.25 -2.81
C GLY A 20 -34.83 34.24 -1.27
N LEU A 21 -33.95 35.02 -0.64
CA LEU A 21 -33.71 35.07 0.82
C LEU A 21 -34.98 35.27 1.68
N ARG A 22 -35.95 36.07 1.21
CA ARG A 22 -37.19 36.34 1.95
C ARG A 22 -38.08 35.10 2.11
N ALA A 23 -38.06 34.19 1.13
CA ALA A 23 -38.76 32.93 1.24
C ALA A 23 -38.18 32.05 2.36
N PHE A 24 -36.85 32.06 2.54
CA PHE A 24 -36.18 31.29 3.60
C PHE A 24 -36.52 31.76 5.00
N GLU A 25 -36.49 33.08 5.25
CA GLU A 25 -36.80 33.62 6.57
C GLU A 25 -38.23 33.28 7.00
N LYS A 26 -39.17 33.28 6.04
CA LYS A 26 -40.57 32.91 6.25
C LYS A 26 -40.73 31.41 6.51
N LEU A 27 -40.07 30.55 5.72
CA LEU A 27 -40.04 29.11 5.96
C LEU A 27 -39.41 28.78 7.33
N GLN A 28 -38.29 29.40 7.68
CA GLN A 28 -37.64 29.21 8.97
C GLN A 28 -38.57 29.60 10.14
N SER A 29 -39.26 30.72 10.01
CA SER A 29 -40.26 31.16 11.00
C SER A 29 -41.46 30.21 11.09
N ALA A 30 -41.92 29.65 9.96
CA ALA A 30 -43.02 28.71 9.92
C ALA A 30 -42.69 27.36 10.59
N PHE A 31 -41.46 26.88 10.42
CA PHE A 31 -41.01 25.58 10.92
C PHE A 31 -40.31 25.64 12.29
N ALA A 32 -39.93 26.83 12.78
CA ALA A 32 -39.28 27.01 14.09
C ALA A 32 -40.12 26.45 15.25
N GLY A 33 -39.59 25.48 16.00
CA GLY A 33 -40.27 24.86 17.13
C GLY A 33 -41.51 24.03 16.78
N ALA A 34 -41.69 23.63 15.51
CA ALA A 34 -42.76 22.71 15.10
C ALA A 34 -42.43 21.26 15.47
N SER A 35 -43.41 20.50 15.95
CA SER A 35 -43.30 19.03 16.12
C SER A 35 -43.25 18.33 14.76
N ASP A 36 -42.79 17.08 14.70
CA ASP A 36 -42.74 16.31 13.45
C ASP A 36 -44.12 16.13 12.80
N GLU A 37 -45.18 16.03 13.59
CA GLU A 37 -46.57 16.01 13.11
C GLU A 37 -46.98 17.34 12.46
N GLN A 38 -46.60 18.46 13.08
CA GLN A 38 -46.86 19.79 12.54
C GLN A 38 -46.05 20.05 11.27
N ARG A 39 -44.79 19.59 11.21
CA ARG A 39 -43.92 19.64 10.03
C ARG A 39 -44.53 18.89 8.85
N LYS A 40 -45.07 17.69 9.10
CA LYS A 40 -45.78 16.89 8.09
C LYS A 40 -47.07 17.58 7.62
N ALA A 41 -47.83 18.18 8.54
CA ALA A 41 -49.05 18.92 8.21
C ALA A 41 -48.81 20.24 7.44
N LEU A 42 -47.64 20.85 7.58
CA LEU A 42 -47.21 22.04 6.81
C LEU A 42 -46.77 21.65 5.39
N ALA A 43 -46.15 20.49 5.20
CA ALA A 43 -45.73 20.00 3.89
C ALA A 43 -46.87 19.50 2.99
N GLN A 44 -48.08 19.34 3.52
CA GLN A 44 -49.28 19.06 2.73
C GLN A 44 -49.76 20.25 1.89
N ILE A 45 -49.32 21.48 2.19
CA ILE A 45 -49.71 22.69 1.43
C ILE A 45 -49.12 22.61 0.01
N VAL A 46 -47.84 22.28 -0.10
CA VAL A 46 -47.16 21.93 -1.35
C VAL A 46 -46.20 20.79 -1.03
N PRO A 47 -46.44 19.58 -1.57
CA PRO A 47 -45.55 18.46 -1.35
C PRO A 47 -44.12 18.81 -1.80
N PRO A 48 -43.10 18.53 -0.97
CA PRO A 48 -41.71 18.80 -1.31
C PRO A 48 -41.32 18.20 -2.67
N GLU A 49 -41.79 17.00 -2.99
CA GLU A 49 -41.55 16.30 -4.26
C GLU A 49 -42.10 17.07 -5.47
N THR A 50 -43.31 17.63 -5.33
CA THR A 50 -43.94 18.46 -6.36
C THR A 50 -43.11 19.71 -6.60
N LEU A 51 -42.71 20.41 -5.53
CA LEU A 51 -41.89 21.62 -5.65
C LEU A 51 -40.50 21.31 -6.26
N PHE A 52 -39.90 20.19 -5.85
CA PHE A 52 -38.63 19.71 -6.40
C PHE A 52 -38.73 19.38 -7.90
N THR A 53 -39.86 18.80 -8.33
CA THR A 53 -40.11 18.46 -9.73
C THR A 53 -40.27 19.70 -10.62
N TYR A 54 -40.95 20.74 -10.12
CA TYR A 54 -41.21 21.96 -10.89
C TYR A 54 -40.05 22.96 -10.89
N GLU A 55 -39.31 23.07 -9.78
CA GLU A 55 -38.25 24.08 -9.64
C GLU A 55 -36.83 23.53 -9.69
N GLY A 56 -36.67 22.20 -9.59
CA GLY A 56 -35.37 21.57 -9.35
C GLY A 56 -34.88 21.75 -7.91
N PRO A 57 -33.59 21.50 -7.63
CA PRO A 57 -33.01 21.56 -6.28
C PRO A 57 -32.79 23.00 -5.78
N THR A 58 -33.83 23.84 -5.83
CA THR A 58 -33.74 25.19 -5.28
C THR A 58 -33.60 25.13 -3.76
N PRO A 59 -32.95 26.12 -3.11
CA PRO A 59 -32.66 25.95 -1.70
C PRO A 59 -33.92 25.87 -0.82
N ARG A 60 -35.06 26.40 -1.28
CA ARG A 60 -36.35 26.36 -0.58
C ARG A 60 -37.03 24.99 -0.72
N ALA A 61 -36.87 24.33 -1.88
CA ALA A 61 -37.33 22.97 -2.09
C ALA A 61 -36.56 21.99 -1.20
N CYS A 62 -35.23 22.12 -1.13
CA CYS A 62 -34.39 21.33 -0.23
C CYS A 62 -34.70 21.60 1.26
N TYR A 63 -34.94 22.86 1.65
CA TYR A 63 -35.35 23.20 3.01
C TYR A 63 -36.64 22.47 3.41
N LEU A 64 -37.67 22.55 2.57
CA LEU A 64 -38.96 21.91 2.80
C LEU A 64 -38.84 20.37 2.85
N LEU A 65 -38.06 19.78 1.94
CA LEU A 65 -37.76 18.35 1.92
C LEU A 65 -37.20 17.89 3.27
N LEU A 66 -36.12 18.51 3.74
CA LEU A 66 -35.48 18.16 5.02
C LEU A 66 -36.37 18.46 6.23
N ALA A 67 -37.15 19.53 6.16
CA ALA A 67 -37.98 19.97 7.27
C ALA A 67 -39.18 19.05 7.52
N SER A 68 -39.64 18.28 6.52
CA SER A 68 -40.94 17.61 6.58
C SER A 68 -40.96 16.12 6.24
N GLU A 69 -40.01 15.61 5.46
CA GLU A 69 -39.99 14.20 5.05
C GLU A 69 -39.46 13.24 6.12
N SER A 70 -39.67 11.94 5.89
CA SER A 70 -38.96 10.90 6.64
C SER A 70 -37.44 10.95 6.32
N PRO A 71 -36.56 10.53 7.25
CA PRO A 71 -35.11 10.65 7.03
C PRO A 71 -34.62 9.88 5.80
N GLY A 72 -35.16 8.68 5.53
CA GLY A 72 -34.81 7.89 4.35
C GLY A 72 -35.29 8.51 3.04
N ALA A 73 -36.55 8.96 2.99
CA ALA A 73 -37.11 9.59 1.78
C ALA A 73 -36.40 10.93 1.47
N ALA A 74 -36.09 11.71 2.49
CA ALA A 74 -35.32 12.95 2.34
C ALA A 74 -33.92 12.68 1.76
N ALA A 75 -33.23 11.65 2.26
CA ALA A 75 -31.91 11.26 1.76
C ALA A 75 -31.98 10.78 0.30
N GLU A 76 -32.93 9.89 -0.02
CA GLU A 76 -33.09 9.36 -1.38
C GLU A 76 -33.37 10.46 -2.41
N GLN A 77 -34.33 11.36 -2.11
CA GLN A 77 -34.70 12.44 -3.03
C GLN A 77 -33.55 13.45 -3.22
N LEU A 78 -32.77 13.70 -2.17
CA LEU A 78 -31.63 14.60 -2.21
C LEU A 78 -30.44 13.98 -2.98
N VAL A 79 -30.22 12.68 -2.87
CA VAL A 79 -29.21 11.96 -3.66
C VAL A 79 -29.61 11.90 -5.14
N ARG A 80 -30.88 11.66 -5.42
CA ARG A 80 -31.39 11.52 -6.79
C ARG A 80 -31.34 12.83 -7.58
N ASN A 81 -31.59 13.96 -6.92
CA ASN A 81 -31.88 15.23 -7.60
C ASN A 81 -31.06 16.43 -7.07
N GLY A 82 -30.18 16.24 -6.09
CA GLY A 82 -29.49 17.32 -5.38
C GLY A 82 -28.40 18.02 -6.20
N PRO A 83 -28.05 19.28 -5.87
CA PRO A 83 -26.99 20.00 -6.55
C PRO A 83 -25.65 19.57 -5.93
N PHE A 84 -24.91 18.70 -6.60
CA PHE A 84 -23.63 18.20 -6.09
C PHE A 84 -22.46 19.19 -6.20
N HIS A 85 -22.74 20.47 -6.44
CA HIS A 85 -21.75 21.56 -6.50
C HIS A 85 -22.32 22.86 -5.89
N GLY A 86 -21.82 23.31 -4.72
CA GLY A 86 -22.18 24.62 -4.11
C GLY A 86 -22.18 24.68 -2.56
N ASP A 87 -22.46 25.88 -2.00
CA ASP A 87 -22.54 26.14 -0.54
C ASP A 87 -23.83 25.55 0.07
N TYR A 88 -23.69 24.45 0.83
CA TYR A 88 -24.78 23.67 1.43
C TYR A 88 -25.41 24.30 2.68
N SER A 89 -24.81 25.36 3.22
CA SER A 89 -25.10 25.87 4.57
C SER A 89 -26.58 26.24 4.79
N ARG A 90 -27.26 26.73 3.74
CA ARG A 90 -28.67 27.18 3.82
C ARG A 90 -29.68 26.08 3.58
N LEU A 91 -29.31 25.02 2.86
CA LEU A 91 -30.15 23.85 2.59
C LEU A 91 -30.41 23.08 3.88
N LEU A 92 -29.37 22.96 4.71
CA LEU A 92 -29.34 22.09 5.89
C LEU A 92 -30.08 22.63 7.10
N LEU A 93 -30.48 23.92 7.08
CA LEU A 93 -31.29 24.54 8.14
C LEU A 93 -32.64 23.82 8.35
N GLY A 94 -33.17 23.12 7.33
CA GLY A 94 -34.37 22.30 7.47
C GLY A 94 -34.18 21.10 8.40
N ALA A 95 -32.97 20.56 8.44
CA ALA A 95 -32.57 19.43 9.30
C ALA A 95 -32.13 19.86 10.71
N VAL A 96 -31.55 21.06 10.89
CA VAL A 96 -31.00 21.53 12.18
C VAL A 96 -32.04 21.61 13.31
N GLY A 97 -33.32 21.80 12.98
CA GLY A 97 -34.41 21.83 13.96
C GLY A 97 -35.07 20.48 14.26
N ARG A 98 -34.53 19.36 13.76
CA ARG A 98 -35.06 18.00 13.93
C ARG A 98 -34.53 17.33 15.21
N THR A 99 -35.15 16.22 15.60
CA THR A 99 -34.68 15.41 16.73
C THR A 99 -33.33 14.75 16.43
N PRO A 100 -32.48 14.50 17.44
CA PRO A 100 -31.22 13.77 17.25
C PRO A 100 -31.37 12.41 16.57
N GLU A 101 -32.47 11.70 16.83
CA GLU A 101 -32.79 10.40 16.25
C GLU A 101 -33.07 10.52 14.74
N TRP A 102 -33.85 11.53 14.34
CA TRP A 102 -34.13 11.79 12.92
C TRP A 102 -32.84 12.16 12.19
N ILE A 103 -32.00 13.00 12.80
CA ILE A 103 -30.71 13.43 12.22
C ILE A 103 -29.78 12.22 12.03
N CYS A 104 -29.64 11.37 13.05
CA CYS A 104 -28.81 10.16 12.94
C CYS A 104 -29.33 9.20 11.86
N ALA A 105 -30.64 9.02 11.75
CA ALA A 105 -31.26 8.19 10.73
C ALA A 105 -31.07 8.75 9.31
N PHE A 106 -31.17 10.08 9.15
CA PHE A 106 -30.92 10.76 7.87
C PHE A 106 -29.46 10.60 7.44
N VAL A 107 -28.52 10.88 8.35
CA VAL A 107 -27.08 10.72 8.11
C VAL A 107 -26.73 9.28 7.72
N ALA A 108 -27.34 8.29 8.37
CA ALA A 108 -27.12 6.87 8.06
C ALA A 108 -27.70 6.41 6.71
N ALA A 109 -28.68 7.15 6.16
CA ALA A 109 -29.32 6.86 4.88
C ALA A 109 -28.64 7.52 3.67
N LEU A 110 -27.74 8.47 3.91
CA LEU A 110 -26.92 9.09 2.85
C LEU A 110 -25.82 8.14 2.35
N PRO A 111 -25.39 8.26 1.09
CA PRO A 111 -24.31 7.45 0.53
C PRO A 111 -22.98 7.73 1.24
N ASN A 112 -22.14 6.70 1.32
CA ASN A 112 -20.82 6.75 1.96
C ASN A 112 -19.72 7.31 1.04
N ASP A 113 -20.08 8.07 0.01
CA ASP A 113 -19.13 8.67 -0.94
C ASP A 113 -18.63 10.06 -0.46
N PHE A 114 -17.82 10.74 -1.27
CA PHE A 114 -17.22 12.04 -0.90
C PHE A 114 -18.27 13.14 -0.73
N ILE A 115 -19.29 13.10 -1.57
CA ILE A 115 -20.31 14.13 -1.65
C ILE A 115 -21.29 13.95 -0.49
N GLY A 116 -21.66 12.70 -0.19
CA GLY A 116 -22.45 12.34 1.00
C GLY A 116 -21.75 12.69 2.32
N TRP A 117 -20.44 12.48 2.41
CA TRP A 117 -19.66 12.80 3.63
C TRP A 117 -19.72 14.27 4.02
N GLY A 118 -19.52 15.18 3.06
CA GLY A 118 -19.59 16.62 3.31
C GLY A 118 -20.95 17.04 3.89
N LEU A 119 -22.03 16.47 3.35
CA LEU A 119 -23.39 16.71 3.81
C LEU A 119 -23.65 16.14 5.21
N GLN A 120 -23.21 14.90 5.47
CA GLN A 120 -23.32 14.26 6.78
C GLN A 120 -22.62 15.09 7.87
N ARG A 121 -21.39 15.56 7.61
CA ARG A 121 -20.62 16.36 8.56
C ARG A 121 -21.24 17.72 8.84
N GLU A 122 -21.68 18.42 7.80
CA GLU A 122 -22.27 19.74 7.95
C GLU A 122 -23.56 19.68 8.79
N VAL A 123 -24.42 18.68 8.56
CA VAL A 123 -25.66 18.49 9.34
C VAL A 123 -25.34 18.21 10.81
N LEU A 124 -24.42 17.29 11.11
CA LEU A 124 -24.06 16.95 12.49
C LEU A 124 -23.44 18.15 13.23
N ARG A 125 -22.59 18.93 12.54
CA ARG A 125 -21.95 20.11 13.11
C ARG A 125 -22.94 21.23 13.41
N GLN A 126 -23.84 21.55 12.47
CA GLN A 126 -24.84 22.60 12.68
C GLN A 126 -25.89 22.21 13.73
N SER A 127 -26.28 20.93 13.79
CA SER A 127 -27.24 20.43 14.77
C SER A 127 -26.63 20.11 16.14
N LYS A 128 -25.30 20.06 16.25
CA LYS A 128 -24.55 19.64 17.46
C LYS A 128 -24.94 18.24 17.95
N VAL A 129 -25.36 17.36 17.02
CA VAL A 129 -25.73 15.98 17.30
C VAL A 129 -24.53 15.06 17.08
N LYS A 130 -24.33 14.11 17.99
CA LYS A 130 -23.33 13.05 17.86
C LYS A 130 -23.99 11.80 17.28
N CYS A 131 -23.45 11.28 16.18
CA CYS A 131 -23.95 10.06 15.55
C CYS A 131 -22.97 8.91 15.76
N SER A 132 -23.50 7.73 16.10
CA SER A 132 -22.74 6.48 16.29
C SER A 132 -23.31 5.34 15.46
N SER A 133 -24.04 5.65 14.38
CA SER A 133 -24.58 4.61 13.49
C SER A 133 -23.44 3.92 12.73
N VAL A 134 -23.59 2.62 12.48
CA VAL A 134 -22.57 1.81 11.79
C VAL A 134 -22.28 2.36 10.39
N SER A 135 -23.32 2.73 9.62
CA SER A 135 -23.16 3.31 8.29
C SER A 135 -22.32 4.60 8.30
N TYR A 136 -22.60 5.48 9.27
CA TYR A 136 -21.87 6.74 9.41
C TYR A 136 -20.42 6.52 9.87
N LEU A 137 -20.19 5.63 10.84
CA LEU A 137 -18.83 5.31 11.29
C LEU A 137 -18.00 4.66 10.18
N ARG A 138 -18.63 3.86 9.30
CA ARG A 138 -17.99 3.36 8.08
C ARG A 138 -17.66 4.50 7.12
N ALA A 139 -18.59 5.44 6.88
CA ALA A 139 -18.29 6.62 6.07
C ALA A 139 -17.12 7.44 6.64
N PHE A 140 -17.04 7.60 7.97
CA PHE A 140 -15.90 8.21 8.65
C PHE A 140 -14.59 7.49 8.36
N VAL A 141 -14.55 6.15 8.53
CA VAL A 141 -13.35 5.36 8.25
C VAL A 141 -12.98 5.42 6.77
N SER A 142 -13.93 5.26 5.86
CA SER A 142 -13.67 5.33 4.41
C SER A 142 -13.16 6.72 3.99
N ASN A 143 -13.61 7.80 4.62
CA ASN A 143 -13.11 9.16 4.34
C ASN A 143 -11.75 9.42 5.00
N GLY A 144 -11.49 8.94 6.23
CA GLY A 144 -10.14 8.96 6.79
C GLY A 144 -9.15 8.14 5.97
N ASN A 145 -9.59 7.00 5.40
CA ASN A 145 -8.81 6.23 4.44
C ASN A 145 -8.51 7.03 3.14
N ARG A 146 -9.28 8.05 2.78
CA ARG A 146 -8.92 8.92 1.64
C ARG A 146 -7.76 9.85 1.96
N CYS A 147 -7.51 10.15 3.23
CA CYS A 147 -6.29 10.83 3.67
C CYS A 147 -5.08 9.87 3.68
N THR A 148 -5.30 8.56 3.48
CA THR A 148 -4.25 7.53 3.35
C THR A 148 -4.08 7.06 1.90
N TYR A 149 -5.07 7.28 1.04
CA TYR A 149 -4.87 7.32 -0.41
C TYR A 149 -4.13 8.63 -0.74
N TYR A 150 -3.04 8.54 -1.50
CA TYR A 150 -2.13 9.66 -1.82
C TYR A 150 -1.09 9.93 -0.73
N VAL A 151 0.05 9.24 -0.82
CA VAL A 151 1.24 9.44 0.02
C VAL A 151 1.90 10.81 -0.23
N ASP A 152 1.43 11.51 -1.27
CA ASP A 152 2.31 12.32 -2.09
C ASP A 152 1.75 13.72 -2.36
N ARG A 153 0.42 13.87 -2.32
CA ARG A 153 -0.24 15.05 -1.74
C ARG A 153 -1.54 14.58 -1.10
N PRO A 154 -1.57 14.27 0.20
CA PRO A 154 -2.83 14.33 0.87
C PRO A 154 -3.32 15.77 0.67
N VAL A 155 -4.49 15.98 0.04
CA VAL A 155 -5.13 17.31 0.01
C VAL A 155 -5.20 17.88 1.43
N GLU A 156 -5.21 16.97 2.41
CA GLU A 156 -5.10 17.18 3.84
C GLU A 156 -4.55 15.88 4.50
N SER A 157 -3.46 15.95 5.28
CA SER A 157 -2.91 14.76 5.97
C SER A 157 -3.95 14.17 6.93
N LEU A 158 -3.84 12.88 7.31
CA LEU A 158 -4.78 12.32 8.29
C LEU A 158 -4.74 13.08 9.63
N CYS A 159 -3.59 13.65 10.00
CA CYS A 159 -3.51 14.56 11.15
C CYS A 159 -4.28 15.86 10.89
N ASP A 160 -4.15 16.46 9.71
CA ASP A 160 -4.86 17.69 9.37
C ASP A 160 -6.37 17.44 9.30
N PHE A 161 -6.82 16.28 8.80
CA PHE A 161 -8.21 15.83 8.82
C PHE A 161 -8.81 15.83 10.23
N PHE A 162 -8.04 15.38 11.22
CA PHE A 162 -8.45 15.45 12.62
C PHE A 162 -8.31 16.85 13.23
N ARG A 163 -7.32 17.65 12.80
CA ARG A 163 -7.11 19.02 13.32
C ARG A 163 -8.17 20.00 12.80
N ASN A 164 -8.58 19.86 11.55
CA ASN A 164 -9.63 20.67 10.94
C ASN A 164 -11.01 20.35 11.51
N ASP A 165 -11.21 19.13 12.01
CA ASP A 165 -12.42 18.76 12.74
C ASP A 165 -12.10 17.92 13.99
N PRO A 166 -11.73 18.58 15.12
CA PRO A 166 -11.37 17.90 16.36
C PRO A 166 -12.50 17.06 16.96
N GLY A 167 -13.75 17.26 16.51
CA GLY A 167 -14.88 16.42 16.87
C GLY A 167 -14.65 14.97 16.46
N LEU A 168 -14.09 14.75 15.26
CA LEU A 168 -13.79 13.43 14.71
C LEU A 168 -12.83 12.63 15.60
N LEU A 169 -11.80 13.31 16.09
CA LEU A 169 -10.80 12.71 16.99
C LEU A 169 -11.40 12.41 18.36
N ASN A 170 -12.19 13.35 18.88
CA ASN A 170 -12.75 13.29 20.22
C ASN A 170 -13.99 12.41 20.35
N HIS A 171 -14.64 12.01 19.27
CA HIS A 171 -15.85 11.21 19.36
C HIS A 171 -15.84 10.05 18.36
N GLU A 172 -15.79 10.33 17.06
CA GLU A 172 -15.92 9.33 16.01
C GLU A 172 -14.82 8.28 16.07
N LEU A 173 -13.55 8.66 16.25
CA LEU A 173 -12.43 7.73 16.42
C LEU A 173 -12.63 6.83 17.65
N ILE A 174 -12.95 7.42 18.80
CA ILE A 174 -13.12 6.68 20.06
C ILE A 174 -14.27 5.68 19.96
N VAL A 175 -15.37 6.08 19.32
CA VAL A 175 -16.52 5.20 19.09
C VAL A 175 -16.19 4.12 18.07
N ALA A 176 -15.50 4.45 16.98
CA ALA A 176 -15.05 3.50 15.96
C ALA A 176 -14.14 2.41 16.55
N LEU A 177 -13.13 2.80 17.35
CA LEU A 177 -12.26 1.86 18.07
C LEU A 177 -13.03 0.99 19.10
N SER A 178 -14.15 1.48 19.61
CA SER A 178 -14.97 0.74 20.58
C SER A 178 -16.08 -0.11 19.95
N THR A 179 -16.26 -0.06 18.63
CA THR A 179 -17.37 -0.68 17.89
C THR A 179 -16.84 -1.80 16.97
N PRO A 180 -17.30 -3.05 17.14
CA PRO A 180 -16.83 -4.17 16.32
C PRO A 180 -17.10 -3.98 14.82
N GLY A 181 -16.15 -4.36 13.95
CA GLY A 181 -16.33 -4.40 12.49
C GLY A 181 -16.40 -3.03 11.79
N ILE A 182 -15.91 -1.97 12.45
CA ILE A 182 -15.78 -0.63 11.87
C ILE A 182 -14.38 -0.38 11.33
N VAL A 183 -13.35 -0.81 12.06
CA VAL A 183 -11.94 -0.55 11.73
C VAL A 183 -11.30 -1.63 10.86
N ASP A 184 -12.06 -2.65 10.45
CA ASP A 184 -11.61 -3.72 9.55
C ASP A 184 -11.17 -3.20 8.18
N GLU A 185 -11.81 -2.12 7.69
CA GLU A 185 -11.43 -1.46 6.45
C GLU A 185 -10.02 -0.84 6.53
N ILE A 186 -9.60 -0.40 7.72
CA ILE A 186 -8.25 0.13 7.97
C ILE A 186 -7.23 -1.00 7.93
N THR A 187 -7.55 -2.15 8.53
CA THR A 187 -6.62 -3.27 8.69
C THR A 187 -6.54 -4.19 7.47
N ARG A 188 -7.43 -4.01 6.49
CA ARG A 188 -7.40 -4.74 5.21
C ARG A 188 -6.15 -4.44 4.37
N PHE A 189 -5.52 -3.29 4.60
CA PHE A 189 -4.41 -2.78 3.81
C PHE A 189 -3.29 -2.25 4.75
N PRO A 190 -2.07 -2.82 4.72
CA PRO A 190 -0.98 -2.44 5.62
C PRO A 190 -0.61 -0.94 5.60
N GLU A 191 -0.63 -0.32 4.42
CA GLU A 191 -0.31 1.10 4.23
C GLU A 191 -1.31 2.04 4.93
N LYS A 192 -2.59 1.64 4.98
CA LYS A 192 -3.62 2.39 5.69
C LYS A 192 -3.42 2.23 7.19
N LEU A 193 -3.18 0.99 7.64
CA LEU A 193 -2.89 0.69 9.02
C LEU A 193 -1.74 1.55 9.56
N ASP A 194 -0.61 1.62 8.86
CA ASP A 194 0.55 2.40 9.30
C ASP A 194 0.24 3.90 9.39
N THR A 195 -0.46 4.45 8.40
CA THR A 195 -0.83 5.88 8.37
C THR A 195 -1.78 6.24 9.51
N TRP A 196 -2.79 5.39 9.77
CA TRP A 196 -3.70 5.57 10.90
C TRP A 196 -2.98 5.45 12.24
N VAL A 197 -2.07 4.48 12.39
CA VAL A 197 -1.27 4.32 13.61
C VAL A 197 -0.42 5.56 13.86
N GLN A 198 0.31 6.05 12.85
CA GLN A 198 1.16 7.24 12.98
C GLN A 198 0.35 8.47 13.34
N ALA A 199 -0.78 8.72 12.67
CA ALA A 199 -1.62 9.89 12.95
C ALA A 199 -2.21 9.85 14.36
N ILE A 200 -2.73 8.69 14.80
CA ILE A 200 -3.27 8.52 16.15
C ILE A 200 -2.18 8.72 17.20
N VAL A 201 -0.99 8.13 17.00
CA VAL A 201 0.15 8.25 17.92
C VAL A 201 0.63 9.69 18.02
N GLN A 202 0.77 10.37 16.88
CA GLN A 202 1.15 11.77 16.84
C GLN A 202 0.16 12.63 17.61
N LEU A 203 -1.14 12.55 17.31
CA LEU A 203 -2.16 13.36 17.97
C LEU A 203 -2.30 13.02 19.46
N ALA A 204 -2.17 11.74 19.83
CA ALA A 204 -2.15 11.33 21.23
C ALA A 204 -0.90 11.80 21.98
N SER A 205 0.24 11.98 21.31
CA SER A 205 1.44 12.55 21.94
C SER A 205 1.28 14.04 22.25
N GLU A 206 0.42 14.74 21.50
CA GLU A 206 0.12 16.17 21.66
C GLU A 206 -0.89 16.43 22.80
N ASP A 207 -1.77 15.47 23.14
CA ASP A 207 -2.81 15.59 24.19
C ASP A 207 -2.87 14.37 25.14
N PRO A 208 -2.43 14.52 26.41
CA PRO A 208 -2.48 13.44 27.42
C PRO A 208 -3.88 12.89 27.73
N GLN A 209 -4.93 13.70 27.59
CA GLN A 209 -6.31 13.25 27.81
C GLN A 209 -6.77 12.36 26.67
N LEU A 210 -6.49 12.77 25.43
CA LEU A 210 -6.71 11.95 24.25
C LEU A 210 -5.92 10.63 24.31
N ARG A 211 -4.64 10.69 24.71
CA ARG A 211 -3.79 9.50 24.86
C ARG A 211 -4.43 8.44 25.75
N ASN A 212 -4.90 8.83 26.93
CA ASN A 212 -5.56 7.90 27.84
C ASN A 212 -6.84 7.31 27.25
N ARG A 213 -7.65 8.14 26.56
CA ARG A 213 -8.89 7.69 25.92
C ARG A 213 -8.63 6.73 24.77
N VAL A 214 -7.57 6.92 23.99
CA VAL A 214 -7.15 6.00 22.93
C VAL A 214 -6.65 4.69 23.52
N LEU A 215 -5.85 4.71 24.60
CA LEU A 215 -5.43 3.50 25.31
C LEU A 215 -6.65 2.71 25.85
N ASP A 216 -7.63 3.39 26.42
CA ASP A 216 -8.86 2.75 26.92
C ASP A 216 -9.72 2.20 25.78
N ALA A 217 -9.87 2.96 24.69
CA ALA A 217 -10.65 2.55 23.53
C ALA A 217 -10.02 1.34 22.81
N THR A 218 -8.69 1.33 22.68
CA THR A 218 -7.97 0.21 22.05
C THR A 218 -8.14 -1.09 22.83
N LEU A 219 -7.98 -1.04 24.17
CA LEU A 219 -8.23 -2.20 25.03
C LEU A 219 -9.70 -2.64 25.00
N LYS A 220 -10.63 -1.69 25.05
CA LYS A 220 -12.07 -1.98 24.97
C LYS A 220 -12.47 -2.65 23.65
N GLY A 221 -11.87 -2.23 22.54
CA GLY A 221 -12.06 -2.87 21.23
C GLY A 221 -11.58 -4.32 21.22
N LEU A 222 -10.42 -4.59 21.83
CA LEU A 222 -9.86 -5.94 21.94
C LEU A 222 -10.75 -6.91 22.75
N PHE A 223 -11.57 -6.42 23.69
CA PHE A 223 -12.49 -7.25 24.49
C PHE A 223 -13.83 -7.57 23.83
N ARG A 224 -14.21 -6.92 22.71
CA ARG A 224 -15.59 -6.94 22.18
C ARG A 224 -15.81 -7.83 20.95
N GLY A 225 -14.97 -8.84 20.74
CA GLY A 225 -15.19 -9.87 19.71
C GLY A 225 -14.55 -9.53 18.38
N VAL A 226 -13.22 -9.56 18.35
CA VAL A 226 -12.39 -9.24 17.20
C VAL A 226 -12.04 -10.50 16.42
N SER A 227 -12.28 -10.47 15.10
CA SER A 227 -11.53 -11.33 14.18
C SER A 227 -10.04 -10.96 14.22
N LYS A 228 -9.14 -11.79 13.67
CA LYS A 228 -7.71 -11.44 13.54
C LYS A 228 -7.49 -10.09 12.83
N MET A 229 -8.39 -9.71 11.92
CA MET A 229 -8.29 -8.43 11.20
C MET A 229 -8.72 -7.26 12.06
N ASP A 230 -9.73 -7.40 12.92
CA ASP A 230 -10.18 -6.31 13.78
C ASP A 230 -9.13 -5.95 14.84
N SER A 231 -8.35 -6.91 15.34
CA SER A 231 -7.38 -6.66 16.44
C SER A 231 -6.09 -5.96 15.99
N ALA A 232 -5.77 -5.96 14.69
CA ALA A 232 -4.48 -5.48 14.18
C ALA A 232 -4.26 -3.97 14.44
N LEU A 233 -5.25 -3.11 14.17
CA LEU A 233 -5.15 -1.67 14.46
C LEU A 233 -5.01 -1.41 15.96
N HIS A 234 -5.80 -2.11 16.77
CA HIS A 234 -5.78 -1.94 18.21
C HIS A 234 -4.41 -2.29 18.79
N ILE A 235 -3.83 -3.43 18.39
CA ILE A 235 -2.49 -3.85 18.83
C ILE A 235 -1.43 -2.87 18.33
N ALA A 236 -1.43 -2.52 17.04
CA ALA A 236 -0.43 -1.64 16.45
C ALA A 236 -0.42 -0.23 17.07
N VAL A 237 -1.59 0.38 17.27
CA VAL A 237 -1.70 1.67 17.98
C VAL A 237 -1.19 1.54 19.40
N HIS A 238 -1.57 0.47 20.09
CA HIS A 238 -1.21 0.28 21.50
C HIS A 238 0.30 0.05 21.69
N GLU A 239 0.95 -0.70 20.78
CA GLU A 239 2.40 -0.88 20.78
C GLU A 239 3.13 0.42 20.40
N ALA A 240 2.67 1.13 19.38
CA ALA A 240 3.31 2.35 18.91
C ALA A 240 3.17 3.53 19.88
N LEU A 241 2.10 3.58 20.67
CA LEU A 241 1.96 4.57 21.75
C LEU A 241 2.98 4.36 22.88
N ASP A 242 3.56 3.16 22.98
CA ASP A 242 4.55 2.78 23.97
C ASP A 242 4.14 3.15 25.42
N PRO A 243 3.11 2.49 26.00
CA PRO A 243 2.59 2.85 27.32
C PRO A 243 3.67 2.86 28.40
N THR A 244 3.70 3.92 29.20
CA THR A 244 4.60 4.10 30.33
C THR A 244 4.25 3.15 31.48
N ALA A 245 5.17 2.94 32.43
CA ALA A 245 4.91 2.07 33.57
C ALA A 245 3.69 2.52 34.40
N GLU A 246 3.42 3.82 34.50
CA GLU A 246 2.25 4.38 35.19
C GLU A 246 0.95 4.13 34.42
N GLU A 247 0.97 4.34 33.10
CA GLU A 247 -0.17 4.04 32.22
C GLU A 247 -0.50 2.54 32.20
N VAL A 248 0.54 1.70 32.28
CA VAL A 248 0.41 0.24 32.43
C VAL A 248 -0.20 -0.10 33.79
N ALA A 249 0.24 0.54 34.87
CA ALA A 249 -0.29 0.32 36.22
C ALA A 249 -1.79 0.63 36.29
N ALA A 250 -2.21 1.73 35.65
CA ALA A 250 -3.60 2.15 35.59
C ALA A 250 -4.52 1.12 34.89
N ARG A 251 -3.95 0.26 34.02
CA ARG A 251 -4.66 -0.71 33.18
C ARG A 251 -4.23 -2.17 33.41
N VAL A 252 -3.61 -2.44 34.56
CA VAL A 252 -2.97 -3.73 34.86
C VAL A 252 -3.98 -4.89 34.84
N ARG A 253 -5.24 -4.62 35.21
CA ARG A 253 -6.31 -5.63 35.22
C ARG A 253 -6.72 -6.00 33.80
N GLU A 254 -6.83 -5.01 32.93
CA GLU A 254 -7.15 -5.13 31.52
C GLU A 254 -6.08 -5.96 30.80
N TYR A 255 -4.79 -5.69 30.99
CA TYR A 255 -3.75 -6.53 30.39
C TYR A 255 -3.75 -7.98 30.90
N CYS A 256 -4.10 -8.20 32.18
CA CYS A 256 -4.28 -9.56 32.68
C CYS A 256 -5.44 -10.27 31.97
N LEU A 257 -6.59 -9.60 31.83
CA LEU A 257 -7.77 -10.13 31.13
C LEU A 257 -7.52 -10.34 29.63
N LEU A 258 -6.63 -9.54 29.02
CA LEU A 258 -6.30 -9.63 27.61
C LEU A 258 -5.62 -10.96 27.25
N MET A 259 -4.79 -11.50 28.15
CA MET A 259 -4.15 -12.81 27.97
C MET A 259 -5.16 -13.98 27.97
N SER A 260 -6.36 -13.78 28.51
CA SER A 260 -7.44 -14.77 28.52
C SER A 260 -8.29 -14.78 27.23
N GLN A 261 -7.99 -13.90 26.24
CA GLN A 261 -8.81 -13.76 25.02
C GLN A 261 -8.55 -14.81 23.93
N GLY A 262 -7.53 -15.67 24.07
CA GLY A 262 -7.27 -16.78 23.13
C GLY A 262 -6.69 -16.40 21.76
N LEU A 263 -6.38 -15.12 21.51
CA LEU A 263 -5.70 -14.64 20.30
C LEU A 263 -4.22 -14.37 20.58
N HIS A 264 -3.32 -14.90 19.74
CA HIS A 264 -1.86 -14.77 19.89
C HIS A 264 -1.38 -13.34 20.16
N GLY A 265 -1.81 -12.37 19.33
CA GLY A 265 -1.39 -10.98 19.45
C GLY A 265 -1.88 -10.29 20.73
N CYS A 266 -3.07 -10.65 21.22
CA CYS A 266 -3.59 -10.13 22.50
C CYS A 266 -2.76 -10.64 23.68
N ILE A 267 -2.37 -11.91 23.64
CA ILE A 267 -1.53 -12.53 24.68
C ILE A 267 -0.13 -11.93 24.68
N GLU A 268 0.48 -11.78 23.50
CA GLU A 268 1.79 -11.14 23.36
C GLU A 268 1.80 -9.70 23.85
N LEU A 269 0.76 -8.92 23.50
CA LEU A 269 0.59 -7.56 23.98
C LEU A 269 0.46 -7.51 25.51
N GLY A 270 -0.40 -8.35 26.09
CA GLY A 270 -0.57 -8.46 27.54
C GLY A 270 0.72 -8.82 28.27
N GLN A 271 1.45 -9.84 27.79
CA GLN A 271 2.75 -10.25 28.34
C GLN A 271 3.79 -9.13 28.26
N THR A 272 3.82 -8.41 27.14
CA THR A 272 4.78 -7.31 26.91
C THR A 272 4.50 -6.13 27.83
N MET A 273 3.24 -5.72 27.95
CA MET A 273 2.84 -4.59 28.81
C MET A 273 3.04 -4.92 30.29
N LEU A 274 2.60 -6.10 30.74
CA LEU A 274 2.77 -6.50 32.15
C LEU A 274 4.24 -6.61 32.56
N ARG A 275 5.15 -6.99 31.64
CA ARG A 275 6.60 -7.04 31.93
C ARG A 275 7.15 -5.68 32.38
N ARG A 276 6.60 -4.58 31.84
CA ARG A 276 7.06 -3.20 32.16
C ARG A 276 6.71 -2.76 33.58
N ASN A 277 5.68 -3.34 34.18
CA ASN A 277 5.29 -3.01 35.55
C ASN A 277 4.81 -4.24 36.34
N LEU A 278 5.68 -5.25 36.43
CA LEU A 278 5.39 -6.48 37.16
C LEU A 278 5.12 -6.26 38.66
N GLY A 279 5.65 -5.18 39.25
CA GLY A 279 5.47 -4.84 40.66
C GLY A 279 4.03 -4.45 41.01
N ALA A 280 3.29 -3.87 40.06
CA ALA A 280 1.89 -3.46 40.24
C ALA A 280 0.86 -4.58 39.97
N CYS A 281 1.29 -5.74 39.46
CA CYS A 281 0.41 -6.82 39.04
C CYS A 281 -0.31 -7.51 40.21
N PRO A 282 -1.66 -7.57 40.21
CA PRO A 282 -2.40 -8.39 41.16
C PRO A 282 -2.05 -9.87 41.00
N SER A 283 -1.61 -10.50 42.08
CA SER A 283 -1.10 -11.87 42.06
C SER A 283 -2.10 -12.90 41.56
N GLU A 284 -3.38 -12.74 41.92
CA GLU A 284 -4.42 -13.68 41.51
C GLU A 284 -4.74 -13.55 40.01
N SER A 285 -4.79 -12.33 39.49
CA SER A 285 -5.06 -12.06 38.08
C SER A 285 -3.96 -12.57 37.16
N LEU A 286 -2.68 -12.36 37.51
CA LEU A 286 -1.56 -12.85 36.72
C LEU A 286 -1.48 -14.39 36.73
N LEU A 287 -1.75 -15.03 37.87
CA LEU A 287 -1.76 -16.49 37.97
C LEU A 287 -2.94 -17.10 37.20
N ALA A 288 -4.14 -16.51 37.29
CA ALA A 288 -5.31 -16.95 36.52
C ALA A 288 -5.03 -16.86 35.01
N ALA A 289 -4.56 -15.71 34.53
CA ALA A 289 -4.22 -15.52 33.13
C ALA A 289 -3.08 -16.45 32.66
N SER A 290 -2.15 -16.82 33.56
CA SER A 290 -1.11 -17.82 33.25
C SER A 290 -1.70 -19.21 33.03
N HIS A 291 -2.79 -19.58 33.70
CA HIS A 291 -3.48 -20.83 33.41
C HIS A 291 -4.08 -20.82 32.01
N ASP A 292 -4.76 -19.75 31.63
CA ASP A 292 -5.40 -19.61 30.31
C ASP A 292 -4.39 -19.69 29.17
N VAL A 293 -3.23 -19.04 29.30
CA VAL A 293 -2.14 -19.11 28.30
C VAL A 293 -1.61 -20.53 28.11
N PHE A 294 -1.57 -21.32 29.18
CA PHE A 294 -1.12 -22.72 29.12
C PHE A 294 -2.18 -23.67 28.55
N GLU A 295 -3.46 -23.34 28.67
CA GLU A 295 -4.54 -24.12 28.05
C GLU A 295 -4.55 -24.00 26.52
N LEU A 296 -4.09 -22.87 25.97
CA LEU A 296 -4.01 -22.65 24.52
C LEU A 296 -2.98 -23.53 23.80
N GLY A 297 -1.98 -24.07 24.50
CA GLY A 297 -1.05 -25.04 23.91
C GLY A 297 0.13 -24.46 23.11
N GLU A 298 0.26 -23.14 22.96
CA GLU A 298 1.31 -22.53 22.12
C GLU A 298 2.67 -22.42 22.83
N ALA A 299 3.66 -23.19 22.37
CA ALA A 299 4.97 -23.30 23.00
C ALA A 299 5.73 -21.96 23.18
N LEU A 300 5.63 -21.03 22.22
CA LEU A 300 6.29 -19.73 22.31
C LEU A 300 5.67 -18.84 23.39
N LEU A 301 4.34 -18.78 23.48
CA LEU A 301 3.62 -17.99 24.47
C LEU A 301 3.81 -18.56 25.88
N MET A 302 3.84 -19.90 26.02
CA MET A 302 4.16 -20.57 27.27
C MET A 302 5.56 -20.21 27.78
N ARG A 303 6.58 -20.23 26.90
CA ARG A 303 7.96 -19.86 27.27
C ARG A 303 8.05 -18.39 27.71
N ARG A 304 7.38 -17.49 27.00
CA ARG A 304 7.28 -16.07 27.38
C ARG A 304 6.58 -15.89 28.72
N GLN A 305 5.49 -16.63 28.97
CA GLN A 305 4.75 -16.60 30.25
C GLN A 305 5.62 -17.09 31.41
N LEU A 306 6.40 -18.15 31.21
CA LEU A 306 7.34 -18.65 32.22
C LEU A 306 8.46 -17.65 32.53
N GLY A 307 8.99 -16.98 31.50
CA GLY A 307 9.94 -15.88 31.68
C GLY A 307 9.34 -14.75 32.53
N LEU A 308 8.11 -14.34 32.21
CA LEU A 308 7.37 -13.32 32.96
C LEU A 308 7.17 -13.69 34.44
N LEU A 309 6.74 -14.93 34.71
CA LEU A 309 6.56 -15.43 36.08
C LEU A 309 7.88 -15.53 36.85
N ARG A 310 8.99 -15.85 36.18
CA ARG A 310 10.32 -15.88 36.79
C ARG A 310 10.78 -14.47 37.18
N GLU A 311 10.68 -13.51 36.26
CA GLU A 311 10.98 -12.11 36.53
C GLU A 311 10.13 -11.59 37.70
N TRP A 312 8.84 -11.94 37.73
CA TRP A 312 7.94 -11.58 38.83
C TRP A 312 8.34 -12.20 40.18
N ALA A 313 8.83 -13.43 40.18
CA ALA A 313 9.31 -14.13 41.38
C ALA A 313 10.59 -13.51 41.97
N LEU A 314 11.43 -12.88 41.13
CA LEU A 314 12.65 -12.19 41.56
C LEU A 314 12.33 -10.87 42.26
N ILE A 315 11.32 -10.14 41.80
CA ILE A 315 10.93 -8.83 42.37
C ILE A 315 9.95 -8.94 43.55
N THR A 316 9.38 -10.13 43.80
CA THR A 316 8.42 -10.35 44.90
C THR A 316 8.88 -11.47 45.86
N PRO A 317 9.90 -11.22 46.72
CA PRO A 317 10.53 -12.25 47.56
C PRO A 317 9.57 -12.97 48.51
N THR A 318 8.52 -12.29 48.97
CA THR A 318 7.50 -12.85 49.87
C THR A 318 6.61 -13.90 49.21
N ARG A 319 6.60 -13.98 47.88
CA ARG A 319 5.70 -14.85 47.10
C ARG A 319 6.43 -15.84 46.19
N THR A 320 7.76 -15.77 46.12
CA THR A 320 8.62 -16.62 45.28
C THR A 320 8.30 -18.11 45.39
N GLN A 321 8.13 -18.64 46.61
CA GLN A 321 7.81 -20.07 46.80
C GLN A 321 6.46 -20.47 46.19
N LYS A 322 5.42 -19.62 46.35
CA LYS A 322 4.10 -19.85 45.76
C LYS A 322 4.18 -19.80 44.23
N ILE A 323 4.89 -18.82 43.68
CA ILE A 323 5.07 -18.64 42.23
C ILE A 323 5.81 -19.83 41.61
N CYS A 324 6.95 -20.23 42.17
CA CYS A 324 7.70 -21.40 41.73
C CYS A 324 6.86 -22.69 41.81
N SER A 325 5.98 -22.82 42.81
CA SER A 325 5.10 -23.99 42.91
C SER A 325 4.05 -24.03 41.78
N VAL A 326 3.51 -22.89 41.37
CA VAL A 326 2.56 -22.80 40.25
C VAL A 326 3.27 -23.00 38.92
N MET A 327 4.44 -22.38 38.73
CA MET A 327 5.28 -22.62 37.54
C MET A 327 5.58 -24.11 37.37
N ARG A 328 5.97 -24.82 38.44
CA ARG A 328 6.19 -26.28 38.39
C ARG A 328 4.94 -27.08 38.04
N LYS A 329 3.75 -26.66 38.49
CA LYS A 329 2.47 -27.32 38.13
C LYS A 329 2.12 -27.08 36.65
N LEU A 330 2.31 -25.86 36.14
CA LEU A 330 2.09 -25.51 34.73
C LEU A 330 3.08 -26.22 33.81
N ALA A 331 4.35 -26.26 34.20
CA ALA A 331 5.45 -26.95 33.50
C ALA A 331 5.16 -28.45 33.25
N LYS A 332 4.60 -29.14 34.26
CA LYS A 332 4.23 -30.56 34.14
C LYS A 332 3.17 -30.83 33.06
N ARG A 333 2.37 -29.82 32.72
CA ARG A 333 1.31 -29.91 31.70
C ARG A 333 1.78 -29.43 30.32
N ALA A 334 3.04 -28.96 30.20
CA ALA A 334 3.57 -28.40 28.97
C ALA A 334 4.21 -29.47 28.04
N PRO A 335 4.27 -29.21 26.72
CA PRO A 335 4.97 -30.09 25.78
C PRO A 335 6.48 -30.22 26.08
N HIS A 336 7.14 -31.26 25.57
CA HIS A 336 8.52 -31.64 25.95
C HIS A 336 9.54 -30.51 25.70
N ASP A 337 9.37 -29.76 24.62
CA ASP A 337 10.24 -28.65 24.23
C ASP A 337 10.17 -27.44 25.19
N VAL A 338 9.03 -27.25 25.87
CA VAL A 338 8.87 -26.24 26.93
C VAL A 338 9.43 -26.73 28.25
N ARG A 339 9.34 -28.04 28.53
CA ARG A 339 9.98 -28.66 29.72
C ARG A 339 11.51 -28.56 29.65
N ASP A 340 12.11 -28.86 28.50
CA ASP A 340 13.54 -28.70 28.26
C ASP A 340 14.02 -27.25 28.46
N TYR A 341 13.17 -26.27 28.11
CA TYR A 341 13.46 -24.86 28.34
C TYR A 341 13.51 -24.52 29.84
N ILE A 342 12.62 -25.10 30.64
CA ILE A 342 12.59 -24.91 32.10
C ILE A 342 13.80 -25.58 32.75
N ASP A 343 14.11 -26.82 32.37
CA ASP A 343 15.24 -27.58 32.92
C ASP A 343 16.60 -26.93 32.62
N ARG A 344 16.72 -26.23 31.48
CA ARG A 344 17.92 -25.42 31.13
C ARG A 344 18.03 -24.11 31.91
N VAL A 345 16.92 -23.61 32.44
CA VAL A 345 16.81 -22.29 33.08
C VAL A 345 16.80 -22.40 34.61
N ASP A 346 16.45 -23.56 35.17
CA ASP A 346 16.46 -23.89 36.62
C ASP A 346 17.86 -24.17 37.20
N GLY A 347 18.93 -23.59 36.62
CA GLY A 347 20.21 -23.41 37.32
C GLY A 347 20.07 -22.35 38.43
N PRO A 348 20.61 -22.58 39.64
CA PRO A 348 20.27 -21.81 40.83
C PRO A 348 20.77 -20.36 40.72
N CYS A 349 20.03 -19.44 41.35
CA CYS A 349 20.46 -18.08 41.68
C CYS A 349 21.94 -18.04 42.13
N ALA A 350 22.86 -17.61 41.27
CA ALA A 350 24.23 -17.27 41.65
C ALA A 350 24.91 -16.36 40.59
N ASN A 351 25.05 -15.08 40.96
CA ASN A 351 26.15 -14.12 40.70
C ASN A 351 26.90 -14.06 39.33
N GLU A 352 26.72 -12.90 38.67
CA GLU A 352 27.73 -12.02 37.97
C GLU A 352 28.38 -12.44 36.61
N PRO A 353 28.96 -11.49 35.81
CA PRO A 353 28.33 -10.39 35.07
C PRO A 353 28.80 -10.28 33.58
N ALA A 354 28.23 -9.31 32.85
CA ALA A 354 28.73 -8.65 31.61
C ALA A 354 29.06 -9.50 30.37
N GLY A 355 28.28 -9.28 29.30
CA GLY A 355 28.67 -9.67 27.93
C GLY A 355 27.51 -9.95 26.99
N GLU A 356 26.50 -9.07 26.92
CA GLU A 356 25.43 -9.26 25.93
C GLU A 356 25.88 -8.77 24.55
N LYS A 357 26.26 -9.73 23.72
CA LYS A 357 26.50 -9.55 22.29
C LYS A 357 25.22 -9.00 21.66
N LEU A 358 25.35 -7.86 20.99
CA LEU A 358 24.37 -7.32 20.04
C LEU A 358 23.96 -8.47 19.08
N ARG A 359 22.77 -9.03 19.28
CA ARG A 359 22.11 -9.94 18.33
C ARG A 359 21.04 -9.13 17.60
N ILE A 360 21.29 -8.87 16.33
CA ILE A 360 20.29 -8.33 15.41
C ILE A 360 19.32 -9.47 15.03
N PRO A 361 18.01 -9.20 14.88
CA PRO A 361 17.02 -10.21 14.52
C PRO A 361 17.35 -10.90 13.20
N THR A 362 17.23 -12.23 13.18
CA THR A 362 17.25 -13.01 11.95
C THR A 362 15.96 -12.71 11.15
N PRO A 363 16.02 -12.39 9.85
CA PRO A 363 14.82 -12.32 9.03
C PRO A 363 14.12 -13.69 9.02
N LYS A 364 12.92 -13.77 9.58
CA LYS A 364 11.99 -14.86 9.31
C LYS A 364 11.37 -14.61 7.93
N ALA A 365 12.05 -15.05 6.89
CA ALA A 365 11.50 -15.10 5.55
C ALA A 365 11.71 -16.51 4.98
N LYS A 366 10.75 -17.41 5.26
CA LYS A 366 10.50 -18.54 4.36
C LYS A 366 9.73 -17.97 3.16
N PHE A 367 10.42 -17.30 2.24
CA PHE A 367 9.90 -17.10 0.89
C PHE A 367 10.64 -18.10 0.00
N GLY A 368 9.89 -19.03 -0.60
CA GLY A 368 10.47 -20.02 -1.49
C GLY A 368 11.21 -19.31 -2.62
N THR A 369 12.43 -19.75 -2.88
CA THR A 369 13.17 -19.40 -4.09
C THR A 369 12.34 -19.88 -5.29
N ILE A 370 11.52 -19.02 -5.88
CA ILE A 370 10.99 -19.29 -7.21
C ILE A 370 12.05 -18.78 -8.18
N MET A 371 12.94 -19.68 -8.58
CA MET A 371 13.78 -19.48 -9.76
C MET A 371 12.81 -19.48 -10.96
N TYR A 372 12.50 -18.31 -11.51
CA TYR A 372 11.81 -18.20 -12.79
C TYR A 372 12.86 -18.27 -13.91
N GLU A 373 12.80 -19.31 -14.74
CA GLU A 373 13.67 -19.46 -15.90
C GLU A 373 13.05 -18.73 -17.11
N HIS A 374 13.43 -17.46 -17.35
CA HIS A 374 12.98 -16.71 -18.54
C HIS A 374 13.55 -17.23 -19.87
N THR A 375 14.55 -18.11 -19.83
CA THR A 375 15.11 -18.78 -21.01
C THR A 375 14.36 -20.07 -21.38
N ALA A 376 13.30 -20.42 -20.64
CA ALA A 376 12.49 -21.59 -20.96
C ALA A 376 11.80 -21.39 -22.33
N PRO A 377 11.77 -22.43 -23.18
CA PRO A 377 11.01 -22.37 -24.43
C PRO A 377 9.54 -22.09 -24.13
N LEU A 378 8.88 -21.35 -25.03
CA LEU A 378 7.43 -21.10 -24.93
C LEU A 378 6.69 -22.43 -24.71
N PRO A 379 5.73 -22.50 -23.76
CA PRO A 379 4.97 -23.72 -23.53
C PRO A 379 4.20 -24.11 -24.80
N SER A 380 4.32 -25.37 -25.22
CA SER A 380 3.57 -25.88 -26.36
C SER A 380 2.11 -26.08 -25.97
N ILE A 381 1.17 -25.47 -26.71
CA ILE A 381 -0.26 -25.69 -26.52
C ILE A 381 -0.77 -26.68 -27.57
N GLU A 382 -1.19 -27.86 -27.11
CA GLU A 382 -1.96 -28.78 -27.95
C GLU A 382 -3.42 -28.31 -28.08
N GLU A 383 -4.05 -28.60 -29.22
CA GLU A 383 -5.43 -28.18 -29.50
C GLU A 383 -6.44 -28.63 -28.44
N ARG A 384 -6.25 -29.84 -27.89
CA ARG A 384 -7.11 -30.39 -26.82
C ARG A 384 -6.95 -29.67 -25.48
N GLN A 385 -5.88 -28.91 -25.29
CA GLN A 385 -5.54 -28.24 -24.04
C GLN A 385 -5.78 -26.72 -24.10
N PHE A 386 -6.00 -26.15 -25.29
CA PHE A 386 -6.17 -24.72 -25.50
C PHE A 386 -7.26 -24.10 -24.59
N ALA A 387 -8.43 -24.73 -24.50
CA ALA A 387 -9.52 -24.22 -23.66
C ALA A 387 -9.19 -24.20 -22.17
N THR A 388 -8.48 -25.22 -21.68
CA THR A 388 -8.00 -25.27 -20.29
C THR A 388 -6.93 -24.21 -20.04
N PHE A 389 -6.03 -24.02 -21.01
CA PHE A 389 -4.95 -23.04 -20.94
C PHE A 389 -5.47 -21.59 -20.90
N VAL A 390 -6.38 -21.24 -21.81
CA VAL A 390 -7.04 -19.93 -21.81
C VAL A 390 -7.89 -19.71 -20.54
N SER A 391 -8.55 -20.77 -20.05
CA SER A 391 -9.29 -20.71 -18.80
C SER A 391 -8.40 -20.43 -17.59
N HIS A 392 -7.17 -20.96 -17.58
CA HIS A 392 -6.18 -20.69 -16.55
C HIS A 392 -5.79 -19.20 -16.54
N ILE A 393 -5.58 -18.61 -17.72
CA ILE A 393 -5.22 -17.19 -17.88
C ILE A 393 -6.29 -16.24 -17.31
N PHE A 394 -7.58 -16.57 -17.46
CA PHE A 394 -8.66 -15.78 -16.85
C PHE A 394 -8.83 -16.03 -15.34
N GLY A 395 -8.54 -17.25 -14.87
CA GLY A 395 -8.81 -17.68 -13.49
C GLY A 395 -7.65 -17.52 -12.50
N GLN A 396 -6.41 -17.40 -12.98
CA GLN A 396 -5.19 -17.29 -12.17
C GLN A 396 -4.25 -16.22 -12.75
N PHE A 397 -3.08 -16.06 -12.11
CA PHE A 397 -2.04 -15.16 -12.60
C PHE A 397 -1.44 -15.71 -13.89
N ALA A 398 -1.75 -15.06 -15.02
CA ALA A 398 -1.14 -15.37 -16.30
C ALA A 398 0.24 -14.73 -16.44
N SER A 399 1.20 -15.48 -16.96
CA SER A 399 2.48 -14.96 -17.44
C SER A 399 2.33 -14.36 -18.85
N GLY A 400 3.20 -13.42 -19.18
CA GLY A 400 3.28 -12.83 -20.52
C GLY A 400 3.64 -13.87 -21.59
N THR A 401 4.46 -14.87 -21.24
CA THR A 401 4.78 -15.99 -22.14
C THR A 401 3.59 -16.89 -22.44
N GLU A 402 2.69 -17.12 -21.48
CA GLU A 402 1.46 -17.88 -21.73
C GLU A 402 0.53 -17.12 -22.70
N LEU A 403 0.43 -15.79 -22.56
CA LEU A 403 -0.32 -14.98 -23.53
C LEU A 403 0.29 -15.07 -24.93
N GLN A 404 1.62 -14.99 -25.06
CA GLN A 404 2.28 -15.15 -26.35
C GLN A 404 1.94 -16.50 -27.02
N CYS A 405 1.88 -17.59 -26.25
CA CYS A 405 1.48 -18.88 -26.79
C CYS A 405 0.04 -18.89 -27.30
N VAL A 406 -0.89 -18.20 -26.63
CA VAL A 406 -2.27 -18.06 -27.11
C VAL A 406 -2.33 -17.24 -28.39
N ILE A 407 -1.57 -16.14 -28.46
CA ILE A 407 -1.44 -15.30 -29.67
C ILE A 407 -0.91 -16.13 -30.83
N ASP A 408 0.18 -16.89 -30.64
CA ASP A 408 0.76 -17.75 -31.67
C ASP A 408 -0.18 -18.91 -32.08
N TYR A 409 -0.87 -19.50 -31.11
CA TYR A 409 -1.81 -20.59 -31.35
C TYR A 409 -2.98 -20.16 -32.25
N LEU A 410 -3.56 -19.00 -31.95
CA LEU A 410 -4.66 -18.43 -32.74
C LEU A 410 -4.16 -17.86 -34.06
N GLY A 411 -3.06 -17.09 -34.07
CA GLY A 411 -2.50 -16.51 -35.27
C GLY A 411 -2.10 -17.56 -36.33
N SER A 412 -1.59 -18.72 -35.91
CA SER A 412 -1.25 -19.81 -36.84
C SER A 412 -2.46 -20.59 -37.39
N ARG A 413 -3.69 -20.29 -36.94
CA ARG A 413 -4.93 -20.97 -37.34
C ARG A 413 -6.02 -19.98 -37.76
N PRO A 414 -5.95 -19.41 -38.97
CA PRO A 414 -7.00 -18.52 -39.46
C PRO A 414 -8.36 -19.22 -39.51
N GLY A 415 -9.42 -18.55 -39.05
CA GLY A 415 -10.78 -19.09 -39.00
C GLY A 415 -10.99 -20.13 -37.89
N TYR A 416 -10.17 -20.12 -36.84
CA TYR A 416 -10.34 -21.03 -35.70
C TYR A 416 -11.64 -20.70 -34.95
N GLU A 417 -12.58 -21.65 -34.90
CA GLU A 417 -13.84 -21.48 -34.18
C GLU A 417 -13.60 -21.49 -32.67
N ILE A 418 -13.88 -20.36 -32.02
CA ILE A 418 -13.75 -20.23 -30.57
C ILE A 418 -14.81 -21.10 -29.87
N PRO A 419 -14.41 -22.05 -29.00
CA PRO A 419 -15.35 -22.87 -28.24
C PRO A 419 -16.35 -22.02 -27.44
N ALA A 420 -17.63 -22.43 -27.45
CA ALA A 420 -18.72 -21.70 -26.80
C ALA A 420 -18.47 -21.42 -25.30
N GLU A 421 -17.79 -22.33 -24.60
CA GLU A 421 -17.42 -22.17 -23.19
C GLU A 421 -16.41 -21.03 -22.98
N LEU A 422 -15.42 -20.89 -23.88
CA LEU A 422 -14.45 -19.79 -23.82
C LEU A 422 -15.12 -18.46 -24.16
N ALA A 423 -15.97 -18.43 -25.18
CA ALA A 423 -16.75 -17.25 -25.53
C ALA A 423 -17.65 -16.81 -24.36
N ALA A 424 -18.27 -17.75 -23.63
CA ALA A 424 -19.06 -17.46 -22.45
C ALA A 424 -18.20 -16.87 -21.30
N LYS A 425 -17.00 -17.40 -21.06
CA LYS A 425 -16.05 -16.84 -20.07
C LYS A 425 -15.58 -15.45 -20.46
N ALA A 426 -15.25 -15.23 -21.73
CA ALA A 426 -14.84 -13.93 -22.24
C ALA A 426 -15.96 -12.89 -22.12
N ARG A 427 -17.23 -13.28 -22.30
CA ARG A 427 -18.40 -12.42 -22.04
C ARG A 427 -18.59 -12.10 -20.55
N ALA A 428 -18.28 -13.03 -19.66
CA ALA A 428 -18.34 -12.79 -18.22
C ALA A 428 -17.19 -11.90 -17.70
N PHE A 429 -16.11 -11.73 -18.48
CA PHE A 429 -15.00 -10.86 -18.13
C PHE A 429 -15.37 -9.39 -18.37
N PRO A 430 -15.21 -8.50 -17.38
CA PRO A 430 -15.58 -7.09 -17.52
C PRO A 430 -14.72 -6.42 -18.58
N LEU A 431 -15.38 -5.74 -19.52
CA LEU A 431 -14.71 -4.83 -20.44
C LEU A 431 -14.74 -3.44 -19.82
N TYR A 432 -13.57 -2.82 -19.74
CA TYR A 432 -13.47 -1.38 -19.56
C TYR A 432 -13.31 -0.78 -20.96
N GLU A 433 -14.09 0.26 -21.26
CA GLU A 433 -13.89 1.04 -22.48
C GLU A 433 -12.42 1.51 -22.51
N ASP A 434 -11.79 1.38 -23.67
CA ASP A 434 -10.46 1.95 -23.96
C ASP A 434 -9.25 1.38 -23.18
N SER A 435 -9.38 0.25 -22.50
CA SER A 435 -8.25 -0.39 -21.81
C SER A 435 -7.33 -1.18 -22.74
N ALA A 436 -6.02 -0.92 -22.71
CA ALA A 436 -4.98 -1.72 -23.37
C ALA A 436 -4.56 -2.99 -22.59
N ALA A 437 -5.19 -3.30 -21.44
CA ALA A 437 -4.83 -4.43 -20.59
C ALA A 437 -4.85 -5.78 -21.34
N PRO A 438 -3.79 -6.61 -21.27
CA PRO A 438 -3.68 -7.82 -22.09
C PRO A 438 -4.83 -8.81 -21.90
N ARG A 439 -5.34 -8.96 -20.67
CA ARG A 439 -6.50 -9.85 -20.42
C ARG A 439 -7.82 -9.30 -20.96
N VAL A 440 -7.99 -7.97 -20.99
CA VAL A 440 -9.13 -7.33 -21.66
C VAL A 440 -9.04 -7.57 -23.16
N GLN A 441 -7.85 -7.45 -23.75
CA GLN A 441 -7.64 -7.72 -25.18
C GLN A 441 -7.87 -9.19 -25.54
N LEU A 442 -7.42 -10.13 -24.70
CA LEU A 442 -7.75 -11.54 -24.85
C LEU A 442 -9.27 -11.79 -24.77
N ALA A 443 -9.98 -11.16 -23.82
CA ALA A 443 -11.43 -11.28 -23.73
C ALA A 443 -12.13 -10.78 -24.99
N ARG A 444 -11.70 -9.63 -25.54
CA ARG A 444 -12.22 -9.10 -26.81
C ARG A 444 -11.96 -10.06 -27.98
N LEU A 445 -10.76 -10.65 -28.05
CA LEU A 445 -10.37 -11.54 -29.15
C LEU A 445 -11.21 -12.83 -29.16
N LEU A 446 -11.60 -13.31 -27.98
CA LEU A 446 -12.38 -14.54 -27.81
C LEU A 446 -13.90 -14.34 -27.90
N ARG A 447 -14.39 -13.08 -27.95
CA ARG A 447 -15.80 -12.77 -28.17
C ARG A 447 -16.14 -12.84 -29.67
N SER A 448 -17.37 -13.23 -30.00
CA SER A 448 -17.84 -13.26 -31.38
C SER A 448 -17.92 -11.86 -31.98
N CYS A 449 -17.74 -11.72 -33.30
CA CYS A 449 -17.99 -10.45 -34.00
C CYS A 449 -19.44 -9.97 -33.90
N ASP A 450 -20.40 -10.90 -33.70
CA ASP A 450 -21.81 -10.58 -33.54
C ASP A 450 -22.20 -10.10 -32.14
N ASP A 451 -21.24 -10.04 -31.20
CA ASP A 451 -21.50 -9.50 -29.86
C ASP A 451 -21.62 -7.97 -29.96
N PRO A 452 -22.78 -7.37 -29.65
CA PRO A 452 -23.00 -5.93 -29.81
C PRO A 452 -22.12 -5.08 -28.88
N GLU A 453 -21.57 -5.67 -27.80
CA GLU A 453 -20.58 -5.01 -26.93
C GLU A 453 -19.13 -5.16 -27.44
N ASN A 454 -18.90 -6.03 -28.43
CA ASN A 454 -17.58 -6.32 -28.96
C ASN A 454 -17.26 -5.48 -30.20
N GLN A 455 -17.07 -4.17 -30.00
CA GLN A 455 -16.39 -3.34 -30.99
C GLN A 455 -14.89 -3.61 -30.87
N PHE A 456 -14.38 -4.64 -31.58
CA PHE A 456 -12.97 -5.00 -31.55
C PHE A 456 -12.14 -3.91 -32.25
N ALA A 457 -11.83 -2.86 -31.50
CA ALA A 457 -10.84 -1.83 -31.83
C ALA A 457 -9.86 -1.80 -30.65
N VAL A 458 -8.68 -2.39 -30.83
CA VAL A 458 -7.63 -2.24 -29.83
C VAL A 458 -7.17 -0.78 -29.86
N LYS A 459 -7.62 0.02 -28.89
CA LYS A 459 -7.02 1.33 -28.66
C LYS A 459 -5.63 1.09 -28.08
N GLN A 460 -4.62 1.20 -28.92
CA GLN A 460 -3.20 1.17 -28.54
C GLN A 460 -2.81 2.53 -27.96
N ALA A 461 -3.62 3.08 -27.07
CA ALA A 461 -3.49 4.45 -26.62
C ALA A 461 -3.73 4.59 -25.12
N TYR A 462 -3.00 5.49 -24.48
CA TYR A 462 -3.32 5.96 -23.14
C TYR A 462 -4.43 7.01 -23.24
N GLY A 463 -5.52 6.81 -22.49
CA GLY A 463 -6.57 7.81 -22.32
C GLY A 463 -6.19 8.77 -21.21
N ARG A 464 -5.98 10.04 -21.55
CA ARG A 464 -5.74 11.14 -20.62
C ARG A 464 -6.98 12.00 -20.49
N LEU A 465 -7.44 12.17 -19.27
CA LEU A 465 -8.46 13.17 -18.96
C LEU A 465 -7.77 14.48 -18.56
N HIS A 466 -7.95 15.51 -19.37
CA HIS A 466 -7.62 16.87 -19.01
C HIS A 466 -8.69 17.36 -18.03
N TYR A 467 -8.37 17.42 -16.74
CA TYR A 467 -9.37 17.76 -15.71
C TYR A 467 -9.73 19.26 -15.69
N ASP A 468 -8.93 20.12 -16.31
CA ASP A 468 -9.20 21.56 -16.41
C ASP A 468 -10.40 21.85 -17.34
N ASP A 469 -10.64 20.99 -18.34
CA ASP A 469 -11.70 21.13 -19.35
C ASP A 469 -12.55 19.85 -19.58
N TYR A 470 -12.27 18.78 -18.83
CA TYR A 470 -12.89 17.45 -18.92
C TYR A 470 -12.83 16.83 -20.34
N GLN A 471 -11.79 17.15 -21.12
CA GLN A 471 -11.57 16.54 -22.43
C GLN A 471 -10.70 15.28 -22.32
N TRP A 472 -11.08 14.25 -23.08
CA TRP A 472 -10.26 13.04 -23.22
C TRP A 472 -9.32 13.18 -24.43
N GLU A 473 -8.03 13.01 -24.18
CA GLU A 473 -7.01 12.85 -25.20
C GLU A 473 -6.55 11.39 -25.22
N TYR A 474 -6.42 10.79 -26.41
CA TYR A 474 -5.88 9.45 -26.58
C TYR A 474 -4.53 9.53 -27.26
N ILE A 475 -3.48 9.05 -26.59
CA ILE A 475 -2.11 9.07 -27.10
C ILE A 475 -1.69 7.65 -27.45
N GLU A 476 -1.42 7.39 -28.74
CA GLU A 476 -0.90 6.09 -29.18
C GLU A 476 0.40 5.75 -28.45
N THR A 477 0.57 4.49 -28.06
CA THR A 477 1.70 4.06 -27.23
C THR A 477 2.50 2.91 -27.82
N ASN A 478 3.82 3.03 -27.68
CA ASN A 478 4.80 1.97 -27.95
C ASN A 478 5.27 1.27 -26.66
N ALA A 479 4.61 1.49 -25.52
CA ALA A 479 4.86 0.75 -24.29
C ALA A 479 4.63 -0.75 -24.51
N PRO A 480 5.28 -1.63 -23.72
CA PRO A 480 5.07 -3.07 -23.79
C PRO A 480 3.60 -3.50 -23.85
N ILE A 481 2.73 -2.85 -23.06
CA ILE A 481 1.28 -3.12 -23.08
C ILE A 481 0.63 -2.76 -24.43
N GLY A 482 1.03 -1.65 -25.05
CA GLY A 482 0.52 -1.19 -26.34
C GLY A 482 0.99 -2.06 -27.49
N VAL A 483 2.26 -2.46 -27.49
CA VAL A 483 2.82 -3.38 -28.49
C VAL A 483 2.18 -4.77 -28.38
N LEU A 484 1.98 -5.27 -27.15
CA LEU A 484 1.25 -6.52 -26.92
C LEU A 484 -0.23 -6.40 -27.37
N GLY A 485 -0.87 -5.26 -27.12
CA GLY A 485 -2.18 -4.94 -27.68
C GLY A 485 -2.22 -4.97 -29.22
N ALA A 486 -1.19 -4.43 -29.87
CA ALA A 486 -1.06 -4.48 -31.33
C ALA A 486 -0.97 -5.91 -31.88
N LEU A 487 -0.37 -6.84 -31.13
CA LEU A 487 -0.37 -8.25 -31.49
C LEU A 487 -1.74 -8.89 -31.39
N PHE A 488 -2.53 -8.57 -30.37
CA PHE A 488 -3.94 -9.00 -30.31
C PHE A 488 -4.75 -8.47 -31.50
N GLN A 489 -4.52 -7.21 -31.88
CA GLN A 489 -5.13 -6.62 -33.08
C GLN A 489 -4.76 -7.38 -34.34
N HIS A 490 -3.48 -7.70 -34.52
CA HIS A 490 -3.00 -8.45 -35.67
C HIS A 490 -3.60 -9.87 -35.74
N VAL A 491 -3.69 -10.58 -34.60
CA VAL A 491 -4.35 -11.90 -34.57
C VAL A 491 -5.82 -11.79 -34.94
N TRP A 492 -6.53 -10.74 -34.50
CA TRP A 492 -7.91 -10.53 -34.90
C TRP A 492 -8.05 -10.31 -36.42
N GLU A 493 -7.15 -9.53 -37.02
CA GLU A 493 -7.10 -9.32 -38.48
C GLU A 493 -6.80 -10.63 -39.24
N VAL A 494 -5.94 -11.49 -38.70
CA VAL A 494 -5.68 -12.82 -39.26
C VAL A 494 -6.96 -13.68 -39.25
N GLN A 495 -7.72 -13.62 -38.16
CA GLN A 495 -8.96 -14.40 -38.01
C GLN A 495 -10.08 -13.92 -38.94
N HIS A 496 -10.16 -12.61 -39.21
CA HIS A 496 -11.35 -12.01 -39.84
C HIS A 496 -11.10 -11.33 -41.20
N GLN A 497 -9.86 -10.96 -41.51
CA GLN A 497 -9.50 -10.18 -42.70
C GLN A 497 -8.52 -10.90 -43.64
N GLY A 498 -8.14 -12.14 -43.32
CA GLY A 498 -7.25 -12.95 -44.17
C GLY A 498 -5.80 -12.47 -44.21
N VAL A 499 -5.37 -11.72 -43.19
CA VAL A 499 -3.97 -11.29 -43.01
C VAL A 499 -3.11 -12.49 -42.63
N SER A 500 -1.86 -12.53 -43.08
CA SER A 500 -0.90 -13.58 -42.70
C SER A 500 -0.30 -13.31 -41.32
N TYR A 501 -0.31 -14.30 -40.44
CA TYR A 501 0.35 -14.20 -39.14
C TYR A 501 1.84 -14.56 -39.22
N ARG A 502 2.68 -13.81 -38.49
CA ARG A 502 4.08 -14.14 -38.28
C ARG A 502 4.33 -14.35 -36.79
N THR A 503 4.84 -15.53 -36.43
CA THR A 503 5.24 -15.85 -35.06
C THR A 503 6.27 -14.87 -34.55
N VAL A 504 6.01 -14.31 -33.38
CA VAL A 504 6.94 -13.42 -32.69
C VAL A 504 8.02 -14.26 -32.02
N THR A 505 9.27 -13.87 -32.17
CA THR A 505 10.40 -14.54 -31.52
C THR A 505 11.26 -13.51 -30.80
N PRO A 506 12.00 -13.93 -29.75
CA PRO A 506 12.90 -13.04 -29.03
C PRO A 506 13.87 -12.33 -29.98
N PHE A 507 13.97 -11.02 -29.85
CA PHE A 507 14.74 -10.23 -30.80
C PHE A 507 16.23 -10.46 -30.66
N PRO A 508 16.98 -10.46 -31.79
CA PRO A 508 18.44 -10.54 -31.73
C PRO A 508 19.00 -9.36 -30.94
N ARG A 509 20.19 -9.56 -30.38
CA ARG A 509 20.89 -8.53 -29.63
C ARG A 509 21.16 -7.30 -30.51
N GLN A 510 20.78 -6.13 -30.02
CA GLN A 510 21.12 -4.82 -30.54
C GLN A 510 22.14 -4.17 -29.61
N HIS A 511 23.17 -3.55 -30.17
CA HIS A 511 24.12 -2.76 -29.41
C HIS A 511 23.69 -1.30 -29.42
N ARG A 512 23.41 -0.73 -28.24
CA ARG A 512 23.04 0.67 -28.08
C ARG A 512 24.00 1.38 -27.14
N ALA A 513 24.34 2.62 -27.50
CA ALA A 513 24.92 3.58 -26.57
C ALA A 513 23.77 4.34 -25.92
N TRP A 514 23.86 4.59 -24.62
CA TRP A 514 22.77 5.10 -23.81
C TRP A 514 23.09 6.49 -23.26
N GLU A 515 22.09 7.36 -23.26
CA GLU A 515 22.12 8.68 -22.62
C GLU A 515 20.92 8.78 -21.67
N LEU A 516 21.15 9.35 -20.49
CA LEU A 516 20.11 9.60 -19.50
C LEU A 516 19.66 11.05 -19.61
N ASP A 517 18.36 11.24 -19.82
CA ASP A 517 17.74 12.54 -19.66
C ASP A 517 16.86 12.51 -18.39
N ASP A 518 17.07 13.48 -17.51
CA ASP A 518 16.13 13.81 -16.45
C ASP A 518 15.24 14.98 -16.88
N PHE A 519 13.98 14.94 -16.47
CA PHE A 519 13.02 15.99 -16.79
C PHE A 519 11.91 16.03 -15.73
N ARG A 520 11.10 17.08 -15.77
CA ARG A 520 9.89 17.15 -14.96
C ARG A 520 8.71 16.65 -15.80
N PRO A 521 8.08 15.51 -15.47
CA PRO A 521 6.95 15.01 -16.24
C PRO A 521 5.78 16.00 -16.20
N GLU A 522 5.02 16.09 -17.30
CA GLU A 522 3.76 16.81 -17.32
C GLU A 522 2.81 16.21 -16.29
N LYS A 523 2.14 17.07 -15.51
CA LYS A 523 1.24 16.62 -14.45
C LYS A 523 -0.06 16.07 -15.04
N LEU A 524 -0.36 14.83 -14.76
CA LEU A 524 -1.73 14.33 -14.73
C LEU A 524 -2.33 14.70 -13.36
N ASN A 525 -3.58 15.17 -13.34
CA ASN A 525 -4.32 15.46 -12.10
C ASN A 525 -4.76 14.18 -11.34
N PHE A 526 -4.01 13.09 -11.48
CA PHE A 526 -4.10 11.93 -10.60
C PHE A 526 -3.18 12.17 -9.41
N SER A 527 -3.74 12.44 -8.23
CA SER A 527 -2.99 12.78 -7.02
C SER A 527 -2.03 11.69 -6.51
N GLN A 528 -2.01 10.51 -7.15
CA GLN A 528 -1.09 9.39 -6.89
C GLN A 528 0.28 9.57 -7.57
N LEU A 529 0.38 10.42 -8.59
CA LEU A 529 1.61 10.67 -9.38
C LEU A 529 2.15 12.10 -9.27
N ASP A 530 1.47 12.95 -8.48
CA ASP A 530 1.83 14.36 -8.22
C ASP A 530 3.22 14.56 -7.57
N THR A 531 3.87 13.46 -7.17
CA THR A 531 5.20 13.39 -6.55
C THR A 531 6.31 12.88 -7.42
N ILE A 532 6.01 12.39 -8.63
CA ILE A 532 7.05 12.18 -9.63
C ILE A 532 7.50 13.57 -10.09
N SER A 533 8.39 14.16 -9.29
CA SER A 533 9.00 15.46 -9.52
C SER A 533 10.11 15.38 -10.56
N THR A 534 10.69 14.20 -10.73
CA THR A 534 11.76 13.89 -11.69
C THR A 534 11.42 12.59 -12.41
N GLY A 535 11.27 12.67 -13.73
CA GLY A 535 11.21 11.53 -14.64
C GLY A 535 12.60 11.24 -15.21
N LEU A 536 12.89 9.96 -15.41
CA LEU A 536 14.17 9.48 -15.96
C LEU A 536 13.91 8.66 -17.23
N VAL A 537 14.43 9.11 -18.36
CA VAL A 537 14.37 8.39 -19.63
C VAL A 537 15.78 8.07 -20.08
N TRP A 538 16.05 6.78 -20.27
CA TRP A 538 17.23 6.32 -21.00
C TRP A 538 16.88 6.21 -22.48
N ARG A 539 17.59 6.96 -23.33
CA ARG A 539 17.44 6.86 -24.79
C ARG A 539 18.71 6.35 -25.46
N GLY A 540 18.54 5.65 -26.57
CA GLY A 540 19.66 5.32 -27.45
C GLY A 540 20.20 6.59 -28.11
N ILE A 541 21.52 6.75 -28.14
CA ILE A 541 22.16 7.85 -28.86
C ILE A 541 21.88 7.68 -30.35
N GLY A 542 21.17 8.65 -30.93
CA GLY A 542 20.75 8.64 -32.33
C GLY A 542 19.39 7.97 -32.59
N ASP A 543 18.66 7.55 -31.55
CA ASP A 543 17.28 7.06 -31.69
C ASP A 543 16.36 8.18 -32.22
N ALA A 544 15.35 7.80 -33.00
CA ALA A 544 14.32 8.69 -33.53
C ALA A 544 12.92 8.20 -33.09
N PRO A 545 11.92 9.09 -32.99
CA PRO A 545 10.56 8.71 -32.64
C PRO A 545 9.99 7.64 -33.58
N VAL A 546 9.38 6.60 -33.03
CA VAL A 546 8.82 5.48 -33.81
C VAL A 546 7.30 5.67 -33.92
N PRO A 547 6.72 5.77 -35.13
CA PRO A 547 5.26 5.89 -35.27
C PRO A 547 4.58 4.57 -34.89
N ALA A 548 3.33 4.62 -34.40
CA ALA A 548 2.59 3.43 -34.01
C ALA A 548 2.28 2.47 -35.17
N THR A 549 2.35 2.96 -36.41
CA THR A 549 2.21 2.18 -37.65
C THR A 549 3.47 1.40 -38.03
N ALA A 550 4.59 1.62 -37.35
CA ALA A 550 5.82 0.87 -37.58
C ALA A 550 5.66 -0.61 -37.17
N PRO A 551 6.50 -1.51 -37.72
CA PRO A 551 6.53 -2.90 -37.29
C PRO A 551 6.77 -3.03 -35.78
N ILE A 552 6.21 -4.07 -35.15
CA ILE A 552 6.36 -4.29 -33.70
C ILE A 552 7.83 -4.40 -33.27
N GLU A 553 8.69 -4.87 -34.18
CA GLU A 553 10.14 -5.01 -34.00
C GLU A 553 10.87 -3.68 -33.85
N GLU A 554 10.27 -2.58 -34.32
CA GLU A 554 10.80 -1.23 -34.15
C GLU A 554 10.15 -0.56 -32.93
N ARG A 555 8.83 -0.76 -32.76
CA ARG A 555 8.05 -0.14 -31.68
C ARG A 555 8.49 -0.54 -30.28
N ILE A 556 8.78 -1.82 -30.02
CA ILE A 556 9.15 -2.27 -28.67
C ILE A 556 10.46 -1.64 -28.17
N PHE A 557 11.30 -1.16 -29.07
CA PHE A 557 12.56 -0.50 -28.74
C PHE A 557 12.45 1.01 -28.64
N ASP A 558 11.24 1.58 -28.80
CA ASP A 558 11.01 3.00 -28.65
C ASP A 558 11.04 3.40 -27.17
N THR A 559 12.15 4.00 -26.78
CA THR A 559 12.32 4.61 -25.44
C THR A 559 11.99 6.10 -25.44
N LEU A 560 11.89 6.75 -26.62
CA LEU A 560 11.61 8.18 -26.74
C LEU A 560 10.14 8.51 -26.49
N GLY A 561 9.22 7.63 -26.90
CA GLY A 561 7.79 7.76 -26.57
C GLY A 561 7.53 7.89 -25.06
N MET A 562 8.45 7.41 -24.23
CA MET A 562 8.36 7.47 -22.77
C MET A 562 8.36 8.90 -22.21
N PHE A 563 8.94 9.90 -22.90
CA PHE A 563 8.86 11.30 -22.44
C PHE A 563 7.43 11.77 -22.30
N ASN A 564 6.61 11.46 -23.31
CA ASN A 564 5.21 11.80 -23.30
C ASN A 564 4.50 10.87 -22.33
N GLU A 565 4.68 9.56 -22.44
CA GLU A 565 3.90 8.53 -21.72
C GLU A 565 4.32 8.31 -20.25
N TYR A 566 5.26 9.09 -19.71
CA TYR A 566 5.95 8.75 -18.46
C TYR A 566 5.00 8.52 -17.28
N GLN A 567 4.06 9.44 -17.10
CA GLN A 567 3.09 9.36 -16.01
C GLN A 567 2.08 8.25 -16.24
N ASP A 568 1.66 7.98 -17.49
CA ASP A 568 0.73 6.89 -17.78
C ASP A 568 1.39 5.53 -17.49
N ARG A 569 2.64 5.35 -17.88
CA ARG A 569 3.43 4.14 -17.57
C ARG A 569 3.65 3.97 -16.08
N ALA A 570 3.90 5.07 -15.36
CA ALA A 570 3.99 5.05 -13.91
C ALA A 570 2.65 4.69 -13.25
N LEU A 571 1.54 5.24 -13.73
CA LEU A 571 0.19 4.93 -13.25
C LEU A 571 -0.12 3.45 -13.47
N GLU A 572 0.18 2.96 -14.67
CA GLU A 572 -0.03 1.57 -15.07
C GLU A 572 0.74 0.63 -14.13
N ALA A 573 2.02 0.90 -13.87
CA ALA A 573 2.82 0.15 -12.92
C ALA A 573 2.28 0.22 -11.47
N LEU A 574 1.59 1.31 -11.10
CA LEU A 574 1.02 1.49 -9.77
C LEU A 574 -0.28 0.72 -9.56
N ILE A 575 -1.18 0.73 -10.56
CA ILE A 575 -2.57 0.28 -10.39
C ILE A 575 -2.88 -1.05 -11.10
N SER A 576 -2.10 -1.42 -12.12
CA SER A 576 -2.47 -2.47 -13.06
C SER A 576 -1.58 -3.70 -12.92
N ARG A 577 -2.17 -4.84 -12.53
CA ARG A 577 -1.49 -6.14 -12.58
C ARG A 577 -1.21 -6.60 -14.00
N ASP A 578 -1.97 -6.09 -14.96
CA ASP A 578 -1.76 -6.33 -16.38
C ASP A 578 -0.44 -5.72 -16.89
N ALA A 579 0.11 -4.72 -16.18
CA ALA A 579 1.48 -4.24 -16.40
C ALA A 579 2.54 -5.31 -16.06
N GLU A 580 2.29 -6.16 -15.05
CA GLU A 580 3.19 -7.26 -14.70
C GLU A 580 3.25 -8.29 -15.84
N ILE A 581 2.12 -8.56 -16.48
CA ILE A 581 2.02 -9.47 -17.62
C ILE A 581 2.73 -8.88 -18.85
N ALA A 582 2.51 -7.60 -19.15
CA ALA A 582 3.16 -6.93 -20.27
C ALA A 582 4.68 -6.85 -20.11
N MET A 583 5.18 -6.57 -18.90
CA MET A 583 6.61 -6.54 -18.61
C MET A 583 7.25 -7.93 -18.58
N ASP A 584 6.52 -8.96 -18.13
CA ASP A 584 6.96 -10.36 -18.23
C ASP A 584 7.09 -10.81 -19.69
N TRP A 585 6.10 -10.47 -20.52
CA TRP A 585 6.16 -10.68 -21.97
C TRP A 585 7.35 -9.94 -22.61
N ALA A 586 7.55 -8.66 -22.26
CA ALA A 586 8.68 -7.89 -22.74
C ALA A 586 10.02 -8.46 -22.25
N ALA A 587 10.10 -9.01 -21.05
CA ALA A 587 11.30 -9.64 -20.52
C ALA A 587 11.71 -10.87 -21.34
N TRP A 588 10.73 -11.69 -21.76
CA TRP A 588 10.98 -12.80 -22.69
C TRP A 588 11.38 -12.29 -24.09
N LEU A 589 10.65 -11.32 -24.63
CA LEU A 589 10.88 -10.81 -25.99
C LEU A 589 12.24 -10.10 -26.13
N LEU A 590 12.65 -9.37 -25.09
CA LEU A 590 13.90 -8.61 -25.00
C LEU A 590 14.97 -9.35 -24.20
N GLN A 591 14.90 -10.68 -24.04
CA GLN A 591 15.88 -11.43 -23.24
C GLN A 591 17.35 -11.30 -23.73
N HIS A 592 17.56 -10.87 -24.98
CA HIS A 592 18.89 -10.56 -25.53
C HIS A 592 19.25 -9.06 -25.50
N ASN A 593 18.30 -8.21 -25.09
CA ASN A 593 18.31 -6.74 -25.06
C ASN A 593 17.84 -6.21 -23.70
N LEU A 594 18.35 -6.80 -22.62
CA LEU A 594 17.92 -6.49 -21.24
C LEU A 594 18.24 -5.05 -20.80
N ASP A 595 19.12 -4.35 -21.52
CA ASP A 595 19.37 -2.92 -21.36
C ASP A 595 18.20 -2.08 -21.86
N THR A 596 17.58 -2.43 -22.98
CA THR A 596 16.32 -1.81 -23.41
C THR A 596 15.19 -2.13 -22.43
N LEU A 597 15.09 -3.38 -21.95
CA LEU A 597 14.11 -3.74 -20.93
C LEU A 597 14.29 -2.91 -19.65
N ALA A 598 15.54 -2.73 -19.20
CA ALA A 598 15.85 -1.89 -18.06
C ALA A 598 15.46 -0.44 -18.30
N ALA A 599 15.77 0.14 -19.48
CA ALA A 599 15.32 1.47 -19.86
C ALA A 599 13.79 1.61 -19.76
N LEU A 600 13.04 0.68 -20.35
CA LEU A 600 11.57 0.66 -20.35
C LEU A 600 10.96 0.54 -18.94
N ALA A 601 11.66 -0.07 -18.00
CA ALA A 601 11.19 -0.31 -16.63
C ALA A 601 11.41 0.88 -15.67
N HIS A 602 12.07 1.97 -16.09
CA HIS A 602 12.39 3.11 -15.21
C HIS A 602 11.17 3.76 -14.55
N PRO A 603 10.02 3.98 -15.24
CA PRO A 603 8.82 4.49 -14.58
C PRO A 603 8.37 3.61 -13.40
N ALA A 604 8.37 2.28 -13.59
CA ALA A 604 8.02 1.34 -12.53
C ALA A 604 9.03 1.33 -11.38
N ALA A 605 10.32 1.49 -11.67
CA ALA A 605 11.38 1.57 -10.66
C ALA A 605 11.24 2.82 -9.78
N LEU A 606 10.93 3.97 -10.36
CA LEU A 606 10.64 5.19 -9.60
C LEU A 606 9.40 5.01 -8.71
N VAL A 607 8.31 4.48 -9.27
CA VAL A 607 7.08 4.16 -8.51
C VAL A 607 7.39 3.28 -7.30
N SER A 608 8.27 2.29 -7.46
CA SER A 608 8.64 1.40 -6.35
C SER A 608 9.31 2.09 -5.17
N GLY A 609 9.94 3.25 -5.37
CA GLY A 609 10.54 4.05 -4.29
C GLY A 609 9.50 4.76 -3.41
N MET A 610 8.31 5.03 -3.97
CA MET A 610 7.24 5.84 -3.37
C MET A 610 6.05 4.99 -2.93
N SER A 611 5.80 3.87 -3.61
CA SER A 611 4.65 2.99 -3.38
C SER A 611 5.07 1.55 -3.09
N VAL A 612 4.25 0.86 -2.29
CA VAL A 612 4.40 -0.58 -2.05
C VAL A 612 3.98 -1.41 -3.26
N ASN A 613 3.13 -0.84 -4.12
CA ASN A 613 2.63 -1.46 -5.34
C ASN A 613 3.42 -0.91 -6.54
N ALA A 614 4.27 -1.75 -7.12
CA ALA A 614 4.97 -1.48 -8.36
C ALA A 614 5.01 -2.78 -9.20
N PHE A 615 3.98 -2.94 -10.03
CA PHE A 615 3.82 -4.07 -10.95
C PHE A 615 4.88 -4.01 -12.07
N GLY A 616 5.23 -5.18 -12.61
CA GLY A 616 6.20 -5.30 -13.72
C GLY A 616 7.68 -5.32 -13.33
N LEU A 617 8.06 -4.92 -12.12
CA LEU A 617 9.47 -4.96 -11.70
C LEU A 617 10.01 -6.35 -11.41
N GLN A 618 9.17 -7.25 -10.89
CA GLN A 618 9.61 -8.61 -10.57
C GLN A 618 10.18 -9.36 -11.79
N PRO A 619 9.46 -9.49 -12.92
CA PRO A 619 10.00 -10.19 -14.09
C PRO A 619 11.25 -9.49 -14.64
N VAL A 620 11.31 -8.16 -14.59
CA VAL A 620 12.50 -7.41 -15.04
C VAL A 620 13.72 -7.73 -14.19
N LEU A 621 13.61 -7.69 -12.86
CA LEU A 621 14.75 -8.01 -11.96
C LEU A 621 15.18 -9.47 -12.10
N GLN A 622 14.23 -10.39 -12.28
CA GLN A 622 14.52 -11.80 -12.53
C GLN A 622 15.27 -12.00 -13.85
N ALA A 623 14.82 -11.35 -14.92
CA ALA A 623 15.52 -11.39 -16.21
C ALA A 623 16.93 -10.79 -16.09
N LEU A 624 17.08 -9.66 -15.40
CA LEU A 624 18.39 -9.02 -15.18
C LEU A 624 19.37 -9.90 -14.39
N ALA A 625 18.90 -10.70 -13.43
CA ALA A 625 19.76 -11.65 -12.70
C ALA A 625 20.43 -12.71 -13.62
N THR A 626 19.88 -12.92 -14.82
CA THR A 626 20.44 -13.85 -15.82
C THR A 626 21.54 -13.25 -16.69
N VAL A 627 21.81 -11.93 -16.59
CA VAL A 627 22.84 -11.28 -17.41
C VAL A 627 24.22 -11.92 -17.18
N ARG A 628 24.89 -12.27 -18.27
CA ARG A 628 26.26 -12.84 -18.30
C ARG A 628 27.24 -12.04 -19.19
N ARG A 629 26.81 -10.87 -19.64
CA ARG A 629 27.58 -9.95 -20.47
C ARG A 629 27.98 -8.71 -19.65
N PRO A 630 28.89 -7.86 -20.16
CA PRO A 630 29.09 -6.53 -19.60
C PRO A 630 27.74 -5.79 -19.47
N LEU A 631 27.51 -5.27 -18.28
CA LEU A 631 26.36 -4.44 -17.93
C LEU A 631 26.57 -3.01 -18.45
N VAL A 632 25.48 -2.32 -18.74
CA VAL A 632 25.45 -0.92 -19.18
C VAL A 632 24.62 -0.05 -18.23
N ALA A 633 24.69 1.27 -18.40
CA ALA A 633 24.16 2.23 -17.44
C ALA A 633 22.66 2.06 -17.08
N PRO A 634 21.72 1.81 -18.02
CA PRO A 634 20.31 1.57 -17.67
C PRO A 634 20.11 0.42 -16.67
N GLU A 635 20.91 -0.64 -16.76
CA GLU A 635 20.78 -1.82 -15.88
C GLU A 635 21.25 -1.49 -14.47
N TYR A 636 22.38 -0.80 -14.33
CA TYR A 636 22.88 -0.32 -13.03
C TYR A 636 21.94 0.72 -12.41
N SER A 637 21.44 1.67 -13.20
CA SER A 637 20.48 2.70 -12.77
C SER A 637 19.19 2.08 -12.23
N LEU A 638 18.61 1.13 -12.98
CA LEU A 638 17.40 0.43 -12.53
C LEU A 638 17.63 -0.28 -11.20
N LEU A 639 18.76 -0.99 -11.05
CA LEU A 639 19.08 -1.70 -9.81
C LEU A 639 19.35 -0.77 -8.63
N ALA A 640 19.93 0.40 -8.85
CA ALA A 640 20.13 1.39 -7.81
C ALA A 640 18.78 1.94 -7.30
N LEU A 641 17.84 2.23 -8.22
CA LEU A 641 16.48 2.65 -7.87
C LEU A 641 15.71 1.57 -7.11
N THR A 642 15.68 0.33 -7.61
CA THR A 642 14.90 -0.76 -6.99
C THR A 642 15.51 -1.24 -5.68
N SER A 643 16.80 -0.99 -5.45
CA SER A 643 17.46 -1.17 -4.16
C SER A 643 16.96 -0.19 -3.09
N CYS A 644 16.33 0.92 -3.50
CA CYS A 644 15.67 1.90 -2.64
C CYS A 644 14.13 1.71 -2.56
N ALA A 645 13.60 0.64 -3.17
CA ALA A 645 12.16 0.38 -3.21
C ALA A 645 11.54 0.32 -1.81
N LEU A 646 10.30 0.78 -1.67
CA LEU A 646 9.53 0.80 -0.44
C LEU A 646 9.14 -0.61 0.01
N HIS A 647 8.69 -1.46 -0.92
CA HIS A 647 8.31 -2.84 -0.63
C HIS A 647 9.52 -3.79 -0.55
N GLN A 648 9.55 -4.65 0.46
CA GLN A 648 10.68 -5.57 0.71
C GLN A 648 10.89 -6.57 -0.44
N ARG A 649 9.84 -7.01 -1.14
CA ARG A 649 9.92 -7.91 -2.31
C ARG A 649 10.91 -7.39 -3.37
N HIS A 650 10.80 -6.12 -3.76
CA HIS A 650 11.64 -5.54 -4.82
C HIS A 650 13.07 -5.33 -4.35
N ARG A 651 13.27 -4.93 -3.08
CA ARG A 651 14.61 -4.86 -2.47
C ARG A 651 15.27 -6.23 -2.43
N TYR A 652 14.56 -7.27 -2.00
CA TYR A 652 15.09 -8.63 -1.98
C TYR A 652 15.43 -9.15 -3.39
N ALA A 653 14.56 -8.92 -4.39
CA ALA A 653 14.85 -9.26 -5.79
C ALA A 653 16.08 -8.49 -6.32
N SER A 654 16.25 -7.22 -5.93
CA SER A 654 17.44 -6.42 -6.26
C SER A 654 18.70 -7.00 -5.59
N ALA A 655 18.60 -7.42 -4.34
CA ALA A 655 19.70 -8.06 -3.61
C ALA A 655 20.13 -9.39 -4.27
N GLN A 656 19.17 -10.21 -4.68
CA GLN A 656 19.44 -11.44 -5.43
C GLN A 656 20.10 -11.15 -6.78
N THR A 657 19.67 -10.11 -7.48
CA THR A 657 20.23 -9.70 -8.76
C THR A 657 21.68 -9.22 -8.61
N LEU A 658 21.97 -8.36 -7.62
CA LEU A 658 23.32 -7.93 -7.30
C LEU A 658 24.24 -9.12 -6.96
N ALA A 659 23.75 -10.04 -6.13
CA ALA A 659 24.50 -11.23 -5.75
C ALA A 659 24.75 -12.16 -6.95
N ALA A 660 23.79 -12.28 -7.88
CA ALA A 660 23.93 -13.05 -9.11
C ALA A 660 24.95 -12.40 -10.06
N TRP A 661 24.94 -11.08 -10.22
CA TRP A 661 25.91 -10.35 -11.03
C TRP A 661 27.33 -10.41 -10.45
N ALA A 662 27.46 -10.36 -9.12
CA ALA A 662 28.74 -10.52 -8.47
C ALA A 662 29.29 -11.94 -8.66
N LEU A 663 28.44 -12.96 -8.49
CA LEU A 663 28.81 -14.36 -8.68
C LEU A 663 29.17 -14.70 -10.13
N SER A 664 28.50 -14.11 -11.11
CA SER A 664 28.83 -14.31 -12.53
C SER A 664 30.01 -13.45 -13.01
N GLY A 665 30.57 -12.60 -12.15
CA GLY A 665 31.71 -11.75 -12.46
C GLY A 665 31.39 -10.53 -13.34
N VAL A 666 30.12 -10.26 -13.66
CA VAL A 666 29.72 -9.13 -14.51
C VAL A 666 29.57 -7.82 -13.75
N PHE A 667 29.34 -7.88 -12.43
CA PHE A 667 29.17 -6.68 -11.60
C PHE A 667 30.46 -5.86 -11.48
N LYS A 668 30.37 -4.56 -11.78
CA LYS A 668 31.43 -3.57 -11.58
C LYS A 668 31.00 -2.56 -10.53
N ALA A 669 31.74 -2.53 -9.43
CA ALA A 669 31.47 -1.67 -8.28
C ALA A 669 31.48 -0.18 -8.65
N ASP A 670 32.46 0.26 -9.44
CA ASP A 670 32.61 1.66 -9.84
C ASP A 670 31.41 2.15 -10.66
N PHE A 671 30.98 1.37 -11.66
CA PHE A 671 29.82 1.74 -12.49
C PHE A 671 28.50 1.77 -11.70
N PHE A 672 28.31 0.85 -10.74
CA PHE A 672 27.14 0.90 -9.87
C PHE A 672 27.18 2.15 -8.97
N ALA A 673 28.34 2.46 -8.40
CA ALA A 673 28.53 3.64 -7.56
C ALA A 673 28.28 4.95 -8.33
N ASP A 674 28.78 5.07 -9.56
CA ASP A 674 28.56 6.24 -10.41
C ASP A 674 27.06 6.46 -10.70
N GLN A 675 26.29 5.37 -10.92
CA GLN A 675 24.83 5.46 -11.06
C GLN A 675 24.14 5.85 -9.75
N VAL A 676 24.57 5.29 -8.61
CA VAL A 676 24.05 5.69 -7.30
C VAL A 676 24.31 7.18 -7.05
N ALA A 677 25.51 7.69 -7.34
CA ALA A 677 25.86 9.11 -7.17
C ALA A 677 24.97 10.01 -8.05
N THR A 678 24.79 9.65 -9.31
CA THR A 678 23.89 10.36 -10.24
C THR A 678 22.47 10.43 -9.67
N LEU A 679 21.90 9.29 -9.27
CA LEU A 679 20.54 9.23 -8.73
C LEU A 679 20.41 9.89 -7.35
N TRP A 680 21.47 9.91 -6.56
CA TRP A 680 21.51 10.62 -5.27
C TRP A 680 21.41 12.12 -5.49
N SER A 681 22.16 12.66 -6.46
CA SER A 681 22.09 14.09 -6.81
C SER A 681 20.68 14.54 -7.25
N LEU A 682 19.89 13.61 -7.80
CA LEU A 682 18.49 13.82 -8.20
C LEU A 682 17.49 13.60 -7.05
N GLY A 683 17.96 13.27 -5.84
CA GLY A 683 17.12 13.02 -4.66
C GLY A 683 16.37 11.68 -4.68
N LEU A 684 16.78 10.74 -5.53
CA LEU A 684 16.08 9.47 -5.77
C LEU A 684 16.62 8.31 -4.92
N ILE A 685 17.75 8.49 -4.24
CA ILE A 685 18.35 7.48 -3.36
C ILE A 685 17.88 7.67 -1.92
N ARG A 686 17.53 6.56 -1.26
CA ARG A 686 17.19 6.50 0.18
C ARG A 686 18.26 5.69 0.91
N PRO A 687 19.22 6.34 1.62
CA PRO A 687 20.44 5.68 2.10
C PRO A 687 20.19 4.47 3.01
N ALA A 688 19.21 4.55 3.91
CA ALA A 688 18.86 3.43 4.80
C ALA A 688 18.30 2.21 4.04
N ARG A 689 17.51 2.44 2.98
CA ARG A 689 16.94 1.35 2.17
C ARG A 689 18.00 0.74 1.27
N LEU A 690 18.84 1.58 0.66
CA LEU A 690 19.99 1.14 -0.12
C LEU A 690 20.91 0.26 0.74
N ALA A 691 21.30 0.74 1.93
CA ALA A 691 22.14 -0.02 2.86
C ALA A 691 21.53 -1.37 3.25
N ALA A 692 20.21 -1.43 3.50
CA ALA A 692 19.53 -2.68 3.81
C ALA A 692 19.58 -3.68 2.64
N THR A 693 19.32 -3.22 1.41
CA THR A 693 19.40 -4.09 0.22
C THR A 693 20.82 -4.59 -0.04
N LEU A 694 21.82 -3.71 0.11
CA LEU A 694 23.22 -4.07 -0.03
C LEU A 694 23.66 -5.05 1.07
N ALA A 695 23.14 -4.92 2.29
CA ALA A 695 23.39 -5.87 3.36
C ALA A 695 22.81 -7.26 3.04
N ASP A 696 21.57 -7.32 2.56
CA ASP A 696 20.95 -8.58 2.13
C ASP A 696 21.77 -9.25 1.01
N ALA A 697 22.19 -8.47 0.01
CA ALA A 697 23.01 -8.97 -1.10
C ALA A 697 24.38 -9.48 -0.64
N ALA A 698 25.01 -8.79 0.32
CA ALA A 698 26.30 -9.17 0.88
C ALA A 698 26.27 -10.49 1.67
N GLN A 699 25.09 -10.87 2.18
CA GLN A 699 24.89 -12.13 2.91
C GLN A 699 24.61 -13.33 2.02
N ILE A 700 24.19 -13.13 0.76
CA ILE A 700 23.84 -14.23 -0.15
C ILE A 700 25.06 -15.07 -0.53
N ASN A 701 26.18 -14.43 -0.87
CA ASN A 701 27.46 -15.10 -1.14
C ASN A 701 28.66 -14.17 -0.84
N ALA A 702 29.84 -14.76 -0.65
CA ALA A 702 31.02 -14.02 -0.19
C ALA A 702 31.58 -13.05 -1.25
N ILE A 703 31.54 -13.41 -2.53
CA ILE A 703 31.99 -12.50 -3.60
C ILE A 703 31.07 -11.27 -3.70
N SER A 704 29.77 -11.43 -3.51
CA SER A 704 28.81 -10.31 -3.45
C SER A 704 29.18 -9.34 -2.33
N GLY A 705 29.39 -9.81 -1.10
CA GLY A 705 29.77 -8.93 0.01
C GLY A 705 31.09 -8.20 -0.23
N TYR A 706 32.08 -8.85 -0.86
CA TYR A 706 33.33 -8.19 -1.23
C TYR A 706 33.13 -7.11 -2.31
N ARG A 707 32.34 -7.38 -3.35
CA ARG A 707 32.04 -6.40 -4.41
C ARG A 707 31.21 -5.23 -3.91
N ILE A 708 30.29 -5.49 -2.97
CA ILE A 708 29.48 -4.45 -2.34
C ILE A 708 30.34 -3.56 -1.45
N LEU A 709 31.33 -4.11 -0.73
CA LEU A 709 32.29 -3.29 0.01
C LEU A 709 32.99 -2.29 -0.92
N GLN A 710 33.46 -2.74 -2.10
CA GLN A 710 34.07 -1.86 -3.11
C GLN A 710 33.10 -0.78 -3.61
N ALA A 711 31.84 -1.13 -3.85
CA ALA A 711 30.84 -0.19 -4.32
C ALA A 711 30.50 0.86 -3.25
N VAL A 712 30.35 0.44 -1.99
CA VAL A 712 30.07 1.34 -0.86
C VAL A 712 31.25 2.27 -0.60
N GLU A 713 32.49 1.77 -0.68
CA GLU A 713 33.69 2.62 -0.63
C GLU A 713 33.66 3.71 -1.71
N ARG A 714 33.36 3.34 -2.96
CA ARG A 714 33.27 4.31 -4.06
C ARG A 714 32.14 5.33 -3.85
N ILE A 715 30.95 4.89 -3.42
CA ILE A 715 29.81 5.77 -3.11
C ILE A 715 30.20 6.77 -2.02
N LEU A 716 30.81 6.31 -0.93
CA LEU A 716 31.22 7.17 0.18
C LEU A 716 32.29 8.19 -0.23
N ASN A 717 33.16 7.85 -1.19
CA ASN A 717 34.14 8.80 -1.72
C ASN A 717 33.52 9.96 -2.52
N ASP A 718 32.31 9.77 -3.05
CA ASP A 718 31.57 10.81 -3.78
C ASP A 718 30.54 11.55 -2.91
N CYS A 719 30.35 11.15 -1.64
CA CYS A 719 29.40 11.80 -0.73
C CYS A 719 29.97 13.09 -0.14
N GLU A 720 29.23 14.19 -0.24
CA GLU A 720 29.57 15.49 0.37
C GLU A 720 29.06 15.64 1.81
N ASP A 721 27.97 14.96 2.20
CA ASP A 721 27.34 15.06 3.53
C ASP A 721 27.38 13.73 4.32
N ILE A 722 27.89 13.79 5.56
CA ILE A 722 27.94 12.67 6.50
C ILE A 722 26.56 12.28 7.03
N GLY A 723 25.67 13.24 7.28
CA GLY A 723 24.37 12.99 7.90
C GLY A 723 23.52 12.03 7.08
N GLU A 724 23.53 12.20 5.76
CA GLU A 724 22.81 11.33 4.83
C GLU A 724 23.51 9.97 4.64
N SER A 725 24.82 9.87 4.91
CA SER A 725 25.63 8.68 4.66
C SER A 725 25.97 7.87 5.92
N GLU A 726 25.54 8.27 7.12
CA GLU A 726 25.89 7.60 8.39
C GLU A 726 25.54 6.10 8.41
N THR A 727 24.38 5.74 7.84
CA THR A 727 23.96 4.34 7.75
C THR A 727 24.89 3.53 6.83
N LEU A 728 25.33 4.11 5.72
CA LEU A 728 26.29 3.49 4.80
C LEU A 728 27.69 3.41 5.42
N LEU A 729 28.13 4.42 6.18
CA LEU A 729 29.40 4.40 6.91
C LEU A 729 29.44 3.26 7.95
N ARG A 730 28.36 3.07 8.71
CA ARG A 730 28.25 1.94 9.67
C ARG A 730 28.27 0.60 8.96
N PHE A 731 27.58 0.48 7.82
CA PHE A 731 27.56 -0.73 7.01
C PHE A 731 28.94 -1.04 6.40
N ALA A 732 29.63 -0.02 5.89
CA ALA A 732 30.99 -0.12 5.36
C ALA A 732 31.98 -0.60 6.44
N ALA A 733 31.89 -0.06 7.66
CA ALA A 733 32.70 -0.48 8.80
C ALA A 733 32.53 -1.96 9.13
N MET A 734 31.29 -2.46 9.09
CA MET A 734 30.99 -3.87 9.30
C MET A 734 31.62 -4.76 8.21
N LEU A 735 31.38 -4.45 6.92
CA LEU A 735 31.94 -5.23 5.82
C LEU A 735 33.47 -5.19 5.79
N SER A 736 34.07 -4.02 6.04
CA SER A 736 35.53 -3.85 6.10
C SER A 736 36.16 -4.74 7.19
N LEU A 737 35.52 -4.85 8.37
CA LEU A 737 35.96 -5.76 9.43
C LEU A 737 35.82 -7.25 9.08
N ASP A 738 34.69 -7.61 8.43
CA ASP A 738 34.34 -8.98 8.05
C ASP A 738 35.27 -9.53 6.96
N TYR A 739 35.59 -8.70 5.97
CA TYR A 739 36.54 -9.04 4.90
C TYR A 739 38.00 -8.76 5.28
N GLY A 740 38.24 -7.95 6.32
CA GLY A 740 39.59 -7.55 6.72
C GLY A 740 40.27 -6.65 5.69
N THR A 741 39.48 -5.90 4.92
CA THR A 741 39.95 -5.02 3.85
C THR A 741 39.68 -3.58 4.26
N PRO A 742 40.70 -2.75 4.52
CA PRO A 742 40.48 -1.33 4.78
C PRO A 742 39.94 -0.66 3.53
N ILE A 743 39.17 0.41 3.74
CA ILE A 743 38.66 1.27 2.67
C ILE A 743 39.20 2.69 2.86
N SER A 744 39.35 3.40 1.76
CA SER A 744 39.80 4.79 1.72
C SER A 744 38.59 5.72 1.75
N LEU A 745 38.60 6.68 2.67
CA LEU A 745 37.58 7.72 2.79
C LEU A 745 38.20 9.09 2.47
N PRO A 746 37.43 10.05 1.94
CA PRO A 746 37.93 11.38 1.65
C PRO A 746 38.15 12.19 2.94
N ASP A 747 39.11 13.11 2.91
CA ASP A 747 39.45 13.97 4.06
C ASP A 747 38.25 14.77 4.59
N THR A 748 37.30 15.09 3.71
CA THR A 748 36.04 15.76 4.05
C THR A 748 35.18 14.95 5.01
N ILE A 749 35.19 13.61 4.92
CA ILE A 749 34.46 12.72 5.82
C ILE A 749 35.27 12.44 7.10
N VAL A 750 36.58 12.26 6.96
CA VAL A 750 37.47 11.89 8.08
C VAL A 750 37.61 13.02 9.10
N ASN A 751 37.65 14.28 8.64
CA ASN A 751 37.97 15.44 9.48
C ASN A 751 36.74 16.17 10.05
N VAL A 752 35.56 15.53 10.09
CA VAL A 752 34.35 16.15 10.63
C VAL A 752 34.40 16.29 12.16
N VAL A 753 33.79 17.37 12.64
CA VAL A 753 33.63 17.66 14.07
C VAL A 753 32.67 16.62 14.68
N ASP A 754 33.16 15.86 15.66
CA ASP A 754 32.46 14.73 16.31
C ASP A 754 32.15 13.55 15.36
N PRO A 755 33.19 12.85 14.86
CA PRO A 755 33.02 11.83 13.83
C PRO A 755 32.25 10.61 14.36
N PRO A 756 31.31 10.02 13.58
CA PRO A 756 30.63 8.79 13.96
C PRO A 756 31.62 7.68 14.31
N ARG A 757 31.29 6.86 15.32
CA ARG A 757 32.12 5.71 15.76
C ARG A 757 32.56 4.79 14.61
N ALA A 758 31.75 4.71 13.54
CA ALA A 758 32.07 3.96 12.33
C ALA A 758 33.39 4.38 11.68
N ILE A 759 33.70 5.70 11.66
CA ILE A 759 34.95 6.23 11.10
C ILE A 759 36.15 5.72 11.90
N SER A 760 36.06 5.76 13.24
CA SER A 760 37.13 5.22 14.10
C SER A 760 37.32 3.72 13.91
N VAL A 761 36.24 2.97 13.68
CA VAL A 761 36.32 1.53 13.37
C VAL A 761 37.04 1.31 12.05
N LEU A 762 36.66 2.06 11.00
CA LEU A 762 37.26 1.98 9.67
C LEU A 762 38.76 2.30 9.69
N ALA A 763 39.16 3.37 10.40
CA ALA A 763 40.56 3.74 10.57
C ALA A 763 41.40 2.67 11.30
N ALA A 764 40.75 1.82 12.10
CA ALA A 764 41.42 0.75 12.85
C ALA A 764 41.49 -0.59 12.08
N VAL A 765 40.88 -0.71 10.90
CA VAL A 765 40.93 -1.94 10.12
C VAL A 765 42.32 -2.11 9.50
N ILE A 766 43.01 -3.17 9.90
CA ILE A 766 44.31 -3.56 9.33
C ILE A 766 44.06 -4.65 8.27
N PRO A 767 44.69 -4.56 7.08
CA PRO A 767 44.63 -5.60 6.06
C PRO A 767 44.89 -6.99 6.64
N ARG A 768 43.93 -7.90 6.52
CA ARG A 768 44.05 -9.29 6.95
C ARG A 768 43.22 -10.21 6.07
N GLU A 769 43.75 -11.38 5.75
CA GLU A 769 43.04 -12.37 4.96
C GLU A 769 42.03 -13.15 5.83
N THR A 770 40.76 -12.73 5.82
CA THR A 770 39.70 -13.41 6.57
C THR A 770 39.19 -14.67 5.87
N LYS A 771 38.39 -15.49 6.56
CA LYS A 771 37.71 -16.63 5.93
C LYS A 771 36.76 -16.17 4.81
N LEU A 772 36.09 -15.03 4.99
CA LEU A 772 35.19 -14.45 4.00
C LEU A 772 35.94 -13.93 2.78
N ALA A 773 37.07 -13.24 2.97
CA ALA A 773 37.92 -12.79 1.86
C ALA A 773 38.45 -13.97 1.03
N ARG A 774 38.87 -15.07 1.66
CA ARG A 774 39.25 -16.30 0.95
C ARG A 774 38.10 -16.93 0.18
N ALA A 775 36.91 -17.00 0.79
CA ALA A 775 35.73 -17.52 0.12
C ALA A 775 35.35 -16.66 -1.11
N ALA A 776 35.45 -15.34 -0.99
CA ALA A 776 35.23 -14.42 -2.11
C ALA A 776 36.26 -14.63 -3.23
N ALA A 777 37.55 -14.74 -2.89
CA ALA A 777 38.61 -15.01 -3.86
C ALA A 777 38.40 -16.35 -4.59
N ALA A 778 37.97 -17.39 -3.88
CA ALA A 778 37.65 -18.69 -4.47
C ALA A 778 36.40 -18.65 -5.37
N GLN A 779 35.41 -17.81 -5.06
CA GLN A 779 34.21 -17.61 -5.89
C GLN A 779 34.46 -16.72 -7.12
N ALA A 780 35.58 -15.99 -7.15
CA ALA A 780 35.96 -15.14 -8.28
C ALA A 780 36.83 -15.86 -9.33
N GLN A 781 37.27 -17.09 -9.03
CA GLN A 781 37.97 -18.01 -9.94
C GLN A 781 36.96 -18.91 -10.65
#